data_AF-A0A7T0NYT0-F1
#
_entry.id   AF-A0A7T0NYT0-F1
#
_cell.length_a   1.000
_cell.length_b   1.000
_cell.length_c   1.000
_cell.angle_alpha   90.00
_cell.angle_beta   90.00
_cell.angle_gamma   90.00
#
_symmetry.space_group_name_H-M   'P 1'
#
loop_
_entity.id
_entity.type
_entity.pdbx_description
1 polymer ?
#
loop_
_entity_poly.entity_id
_entity_poly.type
_entity_poly.pdbx_seq_one_letter_code
_entity_poly.pdbx_strand_id
1 'polypeptide(L)'
;MDKNVTVDITEYYLTPLANITLPDKYNKLIKRIKSASEYNLSAETIADIVNLDPNEFSVYAGIGKSYVQALIEFKNELPRILELNQDSNVVLEENLFSTENFRQLEDPINSIEFSPKYQKLIKRIFAVMDNIATLQDIVNIDVEKFSKLPAIGKLYVEQLVSLQNALLPQDNKDESIEIAEIQLPLETILSKLYLNYSFLNDVEIKQLKKLEKFYGKAVDVRNVNTLLNLDKFQLAQQAGFGRSFLTALSDLQNRLKNELSALPENIAAYTIKQKGLFISSEIKFIEFKEIDAVLIEDVESYLWTLGEKEMDFALSRWGFNQKHETLEEVGSRYDITRERVRQVEKTINNGLLLSLRIQSKVLWANIREKMTEDLTILLPNLAKCFETEKLFYEFIELCCQVENGNIHKIVFTKISPKIINQLFCTNQSPIAHEAIVNELMSNYGYSKAAAINGLKQLAKLDKIKVTEQGIYPNRLGKIEAVAHVLTFHPAGLPWKDIARIVNKNNYSSTPFDETRQASGFANEFIYLSDHGTYRNLIFLDIEKFNIPEIMQHLLDYFKKNQTTTLHLHDYYYKTKELYCEIEYFTLRHIIREHGEERGVYFNGKSGTDSVSLDPEVTLISQSDVIIKVLNESKVAMTKQEIAERLRSKSKAHATFYLNKLMEEGRLVRVDQLVYTTPEKAFKSMDTKAVMMVIQDIMNTSSTIVEADVFREYVNLELNLSYSKYIYAALVRTKINELGWYRNGSLFSKNSIPYKSLADLCRQLCNRTLPNDKNAEILQQAVWLTRAVTEDALQWWKWQQKHNS
;
A
#
# COMPACT_ATOMS: atom_id res chain seq x y z
N MET A 1 7.23 -73.89 -23.94
CA MET A 1 8.00 -74.04 -22.69
C MET A 1 9.05 -72.95 -22.70
N ASP A 2 8.69 -71.75 -22.27
CA ASP A 2 9.66 -70.70 -21.97
C ASP A 2 9.67 -70.52 -20.46
N LYS A 3 10.84 -70.73 -19.87
CA LYS A 3 11.08 -70.59 -18.44
C LYS A 3 10.95 -69.10 -18.10
N ASN A 4 9.95 -68.75 -17.30
CA ASN A 4 10.01 -67.54 -16.47
C ASN A 4 11.17 -67.71 -15.50
N VAL A 5 12.36 -67.29 -15.91
CA VAL A 5 13.45 -67.02 -14.98
C VAL A 5 13.01 -65.78 -14.20
N THR A 6 12.54 -65.99 -12.99
CA THR A 6 12.37 -64.93 -12.00
C THR A 6 13.77 -64.63 -11.50
N VAL A 7 14.39 -63.58 -12.02
CA VAL A 7 15.65 -63.08 -11.47
C VAL A 7 15.37 -62.63 -10.04
N ASP A 8 16.04 -63.25 -9.08
CA ASP A 8 15.98 -62.80 -7.69
C ASP A 8 16.72 -61.46 -7.59
N ILE A 9 15.96 -60.38 -7.57
CA ILE A 9 16.50 -59.02 -7.51
C ILE A 9 17.04 -58.66 -6.12
N THR A 10 16.76 -59.47 -5.08
CA THR A 10 17.17 -59.15 -3.70
C THR A 10 18.68 -59.11 -3.50
N GLU A 11 19.45 -59.87 -4.28
CA GLU A 11 20.92 -59.82 -4.25
C GLU A 11 21.50 -58.47 -4.71
N TYR A 12 20.74 -57.68 -5.49
CA TYR A 12 21.18 -56.38 -6.02
C TYR A 12 20.69 -55.19 -5.20
N TYR A 13 19.97 -55.41 -4.11
CA TYR A 13 19.32 -54.34 -3.34
C TYR A 13 20.33 -53.33 -2.79
N LEU A 14 21.54 -53.78 -2.44
CA LEU A 14 22.62 -52.92 -1.96
C LEU A 14 23.48 -52.32 -3.09
N THR A 15 23.20 -52.68 -4.36
CA THR A 15 23.97 -52.17 -5.50
C THR A 15 23.75 -50.66 -5.63
N PRO A 16 24.81 -49.84 -5.63
CA PRO A 16 24.68 -48.42 -5.88
C PRO A 16 24.15 -48.16 -7.29
N LEU A 17 23.15 -47.29 -7.42
CA LEU A 17 22.59 -46.90 -8.73
C LEU A 17 23.63 -46.27 -9.64
N ALA A 18 24.68 -45.65 -9.07
CA ALA A 18 25.82 -45.12 -9.82
C ALA A 18 26.64 -46.19 -10.57
N ASN A 19 26.52 -47.46 -10.19
CA ASN A 19 27.23 -48.58 -10.80
C ASN A 19 26.40 -49.28 -11.89
N ILE A 20 25.22 -48.76 -12.21
CA ILE A 20 24.27 -49.37 -13.15
C ILE A 20 24.10 -48.44 -14.33
N THR A 21 24.25 -48.96 -15.55
CA THR A 21 23.93 -48.18 -16.75
C THR A 21 22.42 -48.15 -16.91
N LEU A 22 21.83 -46.95 -16.80
CA LEU A 22 20.38 -46.75 -16.89
C LEU A 22 20.02 -45.95 -18.13
N PRO A 23 18.92 -46.29 -18.81
CA PRO A 23 18.28 -45.42 -19.78
C PRO A 23 18.04 -44.00 -19.25
N ASP A 24 18.17 -43.00 -20.10
CA ASP A 24 18.01 -41.57 -19.75
C ASP A 24 16.71 -41.26 -18.99
N LYS A 25 15.61 -41.96 -19.32
CA LYS A 25 14.33 -41.79 -18.62
C LYS A 25 14.44 -42.13 -17.12
N TYR A 26 15.27 -43.09 -16.75
CA TYR A 26 15.46 -43.51 -15.36
C TYR A 26 16.52 -42.67 -14.64
N ASN A 27 17.54 -42.17 -15.35
CA ASN A 27 18.47 -41.18 -14.78
C ASN A 27 17.74 -39.91 -14.35
N LYS A 28 16.80 -39.42 -15.18
CA LYS A 28 15.92 -38.30 -14.84
C LYS A 28 15.02 -38.60 -13.64
N LEU A 29 14.42 -39.79 -13.58
CA LEU A 29 13.63 -40.24 -12.41
C LEU A 29 14.49 -40.24 -11.12
N ILE A 30 15.67 -40.84 -11.16
CA ILE A 30 16.58 -40.91 -9.99
C ILE A 30 17.02 -39.52 -9.56
N LYS A 31 17.37 -38.64 -10.51
CA LYS A 31 17.72 -37.25 -10.22
C LYS A 31 16.56 -36.52 -9.54
N ARG A 32 15.32 -36.78 -9.97
CA ARG A 32 14.11 -36.22 -9.34
C ARG A 32 13.90 -36.74 -7.92
N ILE A 33 14.06 -38.05 -7.69
CA ILE A 33 13.94 -38.64 -6.34
C ILE A 33 15.00 -38.04 -5.40
N LYS A 34 16.24 -37.89 -5.88
CA LYS A 34 17.32 -37.22 -5.11
C LYS A 34 17.03 -35.76 -4.80
N SER A 35 16.39 -35.02 -5.71
CA SER A 35 16.07 -33.60 -5.47
C SER A 35 14.85 -33.40 -4.56
N ALA A 36 13.98 -34.40 -4.40
CA ALA A 36 12.87 -34.41 -3.44
C ALA A 36 13.29 -34.55 -1.95
N SER A 37 14.54 -34.15 -1.64
CA SER A 37 15.28 -34.33 -0.39
C SER A 37 14.61 -33.85 0.91
N GLU A 38 13.51 -33.09 0.85
CA GLU A 38 12.73 -32.70 2.05
C GLU A 38 12.09 -33.91 2.79
N TYR A 39 12.03 -35.08 2.16
CA TYR A 39 11.37 -36.28 2.71
C TYR A 39 12.33 -37.43 3.10
N ASN A 40 13.64 -37.18 3.23
CA ASN A 40 14.65 -38.22 3.55
C ASN A 40 14.62 -39.43 2.57
N LEU A 41 14.24 -39.21 1.32
CA LEU A 41 14.28 -40.24 0.30
C LEU A 41 15.73 -40.48 -0.13
N SER A 42 16.29 -41.64 0.23
CA SER A 42 17.51 -42.14 -0.38
C SER A 42 17.20 -42.54 -1.83
N ALA A 43 18.16 -42.36 -2.72
CA ALA A 43 18.16 -42.91 -4.08
C ALA A 43 19.60 -43.26 -4.44
N GLU A 44 20.29 -43.91 -3.51
CA GLU A 44 21.67 -44.33 -3.66
C GLU A 44 21.77 -45.76 -4.15
N THR A 45 20.83 -46.62 -3.75
CA THR A 45 20.81 -48.06 -4.04
C THR A 45 19.54 -48.49 -4.78
N ILE A 46 19.56 -49.68 -5.37
CA ILE A 46 18.37 -50.27 -6.00
C ILE A 46 17.22 -50.42 -5.00
N ALA A 47 17.52 -50.83 -3.76
CA ALA A 47 16.52 -51.00 -2.71
C ALA A 47 15.73 -49.71 -2.47
N ASP A 48 16.40 -48.56 -2.51
CA ASP A 48 15.78 -47.28 -2.26
C ASP A 48 14.66 -46.96 -3.26
N ILE A 49 14.86 -47.31 -4.54
CA ILE A 49 13.88 -47.09 -5.60
C ILE A 49 12.79 -48.18 -5.59
N VAL A 50 13.17 -49.44 -5.35
CA VAL A 50 12.23 -50.57 -5.33
C VAL A 50 11.25 -50.46 -4.16
N ASN A 51 11.71 -50.00 -2.99
CA ASN A 51 10.89 -49.86 -1.80
C ASN A 51 10.01 -48.60 -1.82
N LEU A 52 10.22 -47.67 -2.75
CA LEU A 52 9.44 -46.44 -2.85
C LEU A 52 8.02 -46.71 -3.38
N ASP A 53 6.99 -46.66 -2.53
CA ASP A 53 5.62 -46.92 -2.97
C ASP A 53 5.13 -45.86 -3.99
N PRO A 54 4.55 -46.25 -5.14
CA PRO A 54 4.08 -45.29 -6.14
C PRO A 54 2.97 -44.34 -5.63
N ASN A 55 2.11 -44.78 -4.70
CA ASN A 55 1.07 -43.92 -4.14
C ASN A 55 1.69 -42.93 -3.16
N GLU A 56 2.60 -43.35 -2.27
CA GLU A 56 3.35 -42.43 -1.41
C GLU A 56 4.17 -41.44 -2.23
N PHE A 57 4.79 -41.90 -3.32
CA PHE A 57 5.55 -41.06 -4.23
C PHE A 57 4.69 -39.97 -4.90
N SER A 58 3.44 -40.32 -5.26
CA SER A 58 2.51 -39.40 -5.93
C SER A 58 2.05 -38.22 -5.07
N VAL A 59 2.25 -38.28 -3.74
CA VAL A 59 1.82 -37.22 -2.82
C VAL A 59 2.93 -36.20 -2.55
N TYR A 60 4.16 -36.46 -3.00
CA TYR A 60 5.27 -35.53 -2.81
C TYR A 60 5.14 -34.29 -3.69
N ALA A 61 5.62 -33.17 -3.16
CA ALA A 61 5.54 -31.87 -3.84
C ALA A 61 6.27 -31.93 -5.20
N GLY A 62 5.55 -31.50 -6.25
CA GLY A 62 6.06 -31.51 -7.63
C GLY A 62 6.33 -32.91 -8.18
N ILE A 63 5.58 -33.92 -7.75
CA ILE A 63 5.53 -35.23 -8.40
C ILE A 63 4.17 -35.41 -9.08
N GLY A 64 4.14 -35.33 -10.40
CA GLY A 64 3.00 -35.62 -11.24
C GLY A 64 3.03 -37.05 -11.77
N LYS A 65 1.99 -37.38 -12.55
CA LYS A 65 1.73 -38.75 -13.02
C LYS A 65 2.88 -39.36 -13.82
N SER A 66 3.62 -38.55 -14.57
CA SER A 66 4.72 -39.01 -15.42
C SER A 66 5.87 -39.61 -14.60
N TYR A 67 6.23 -39.01 -13.46
CA TYR A 67 7.26 -39.56 -12.57
C TYR A 67 6.77 -40.82 -11.86
N VAL A 68 5.50 -40.86 -11.45
CA VAL A 68 4.89 -42.07 -10.86
C VAL A 68 4.88 -43.22 -11.87
N GLN A 69 4.54 -42.94 -13.12
CA GLN A 69 4.55 -43.92 -14.19
C GLN A 69 5.97 -44.41 -14.50
N ALA A 70 6.95 -43.49 -14.57
CA ALA A 70 8.35 -43.85 -14.75
C ALA A 70 8.88 -44.73 -13.61
N LEU A 71 8.44 -44.50 -12.36
CA LEU A 71 8.77 -45.35 -11.22
C LEU A 71 8.18 -46.77 -11.36
N ILE A 72 6.92 -46.86 -11.79
CA ILE A 72 6.27 -48.16 -12.06
C ILE A 72 7.01 -48.90 -13.19
N GLU A 73 7.32 -48.21 -14.28
CA GLU A 73 8.08 -48.78 -15.41
C GLU A 73 9.47 -49.24 -14.98
N PHE A 74 10.19 -48.43 -14.20
CA PHE A 74 11.50 -48.79 -13.67
C PHE A 74 11.43 -50.08 -12.88
N LYS A 75 10.47 -50.21 -11.96
CA LYS A 75 10.28 -51.43 -11.15
C LYS A 75 10.00 -52.66 -12.02
N ASN A 76 9.25 -52.50 -13.10
CA ASN A 76 8.92 -53.59 -14.02
C ASN A 76 10.10 -53.99 -14.94
N GLU A 77 10.91 -53.02 -15.37
CA GLU A 77 12.05 -53.25 -16.27
C GLU A 77 13.35 -53.61 -15.53
N LEU A 78 13.43 -53.36 -14.22
CA LEU A 78 14.61 -53.59 -13.39
C LEU A 78 15.24 -54.99 -13.53
N PRO A 79 14.47 -56.11 -13.56
CA PRO A 79 15.08 -57.44 -13.74
C PRO A 79 15.86 -57.55 -15.06
N ARG A 80 15.33 -56.99 -16.15
CA ARG A 80 16.00 -56.97 -17.46
C ARG A 80 17.23 -56.06 -17.46
N ILE A 81 17.14 -54.90 -16.80
CA ILE A 81 18.27 -53.97 -16.67
C ILE A 81 19.43 -54.63 -15.92
N LEU A 82 19.14 -55.43 -14.89
CA LEU A 82 20.15 -56.13 -14.11
C LEU A 82 20.78 -57.31 -14.85
N GLU A 83 19.99 -58.06 -15.64
CA GLU A 83 20.52 -59.10 -16.56
C GLU A 83 21.48 -58.49 -17.60
N LEU A 84 21.13 -57.33 -18.17
CA LEU A 84 21.96 -56.65 -19.17
C LEU A 84 23.27 -56.07 -18.61
N ASN A 85 23.35 -55.78 -17.30
CA ASN A 85 24.58 -55.30 -16.67
C ASN A 85 25.54 -56.46 -16.27
N GLN A 86 25.15 -57.73 -16.43
CA GLN A 86 26.01 -58.89 -16.18
C GLN A 86 26.84 -59.34 -17.40
N ASP A 87 26.41 -59.01 -18.61
CA ASP A 87 27.16 -59.30 -19.83
C ASP A 87 27.62 -57.99 -20.51
N SER A 88 28.94 -57.78 -20.48
CA SER A 88 29.59 -56.62 -21.09
C SER A 88 29.50 -56.68 -22.61
N ASN A 89 28.61 -55.87 -23.17
CA ASN A 89 28.61 -55.20 -24.48
C ASN A 89 27.21 -55.30 -25.10
N VAL A 90 26.57 -54.14 -25.28
CA VAL A 90 25.91 -53.70 -26.54
C VAL A 90 25.12 -52.41 -26.23
N VAL A 91 25.39 -51.38 -27.03
CA VAL A 91 24.58 -50.18 -27.21
C VAL A 91 23.32 -50.58 -27.99
N LEU A 92 22.13 -50.18 -27.56
CA LEU A 92 20.89 -50.37 -28.33
C LEU A 92 20.25 -49.04 -28.73
N GLU A 93 20.50 -48.66 -29.98
CA GLU A 93 19.43 -48.34 -30.94
C GLU A 93 19.84 -49.02 -32.27
N GLU A 94 19.11 -50.07 -32.70
CA GLU A 94 19.38 -50.71 -34.00
C GLU A 94 18.41 -50.18 -35.07
N ASN A 95 18.96 -49.40 -36.00
CA ASN A 95 18.33 -49.07 -37.27
C ASN A 95 18.16 -50.33 -38.14
N LEU A 96 17.02 -50.43 -38.84
CA LEU A 96 16.68 -51.56 -39.72
C LEU A 96 17.68 -51.77 -40.88
N PHE A 97 18.39 -50.69 -41.26
CA PHE A 97 19.37 -50.60 -42.33
C PHE A 97 20.64 -49.90 -41.85
N SER A 98 21.78 -50.16 -42.50
CA SER A 98 23.06 -49.54 -42.12
C SER A 98 23.17 -48.05 -42.50
N THR A 99 22.27 -47.53 -43.33
CA THR A 99 22.29 -46.15 -43.86
C THR A 99 20.88 -45.56 -44.00
N GLU A 100 20.69 -44.30 -43.59
CA GLU A 100 19.44 -43.54 -43.79
C GLU A 100 19.35 -43.02 -45.24
N ASN A 101 18.71 -43.77 -46.13
CA ASN A 101 18.25 -43.27 -47.42
C ASN A 101 16.81 -43.73 -47.66
N PHE A 102 15.97 -42.86 -48.24
CA PHE A 102 14.62 -43.20 -48.70
C PHE A 102 14.70 -44.33 -49.74
N ARG A 103 13.95 -45.41 -49.54
CA ARG A 103 13.95 -46.61 -50.41
C ARG A 103 12.52 -47.05 -50.74
N GLN A 104 12.34 -47.59 -51.94
CA GLN A 104 11.04 -48.04 -52.49
C GLN A 104 11.04 -49.58 -52.57
N LEU A 105 9.86 -50.21 -52.49
CA LEU A 105 9.73 -51.69 -52.53
C LEU A 105 10.29 -52.33 -53.82
N GLU A 106 10.45 -51.54 -54.88
CA GLU A 106 11.04 -51.93 -56.16
C GLU A 106 12.59 -51.94 -56.15
N ASP A 107 13.23 -51.46 -55.07
CA ASP A 107 14.69 -51.38 -54.99
C ASP A 107 15.35 -52.78 -55.05
N PRO A 108 16.40 -52.96 -55.88
CA PRO A 108 17.13 -54.22 -55.94
C PRO A 108 17.79 -54.57 -54.60
N ILE A 109 17.57 -55.79 -54.10
CA ILE A 109 18.10 -56.26 -52.80
C ILE A 109 19.62 -56.10 -52.71
N ASN A 110 20.33 -56.32 -53.82
CA ASN A 110 21.79 -56.22 -53.88
C ASN A 110 22.34 -54.79 -53.74
N SER A 111 21.47 -53.78 -53.82
CA SER A 111 21.83 -52.36 -53.61
C SER A 111 21.53 -51.89 -52.18
N ILE A 112 21.09 -52.80 -51.30
CA ILE A 112 20.64 -52.52 -49.94
C ILE A 112 21.57 -53.19 -48.95
N GLU A 113 22.09 -52.39 -48.01
CA GLU A 113 22.89 -52.89 -46.92
C GLU A 113 22.00 -53.04 -45.67
N PHE A 114 21.60 -54.29 -45.41
CA PHE A 114 20.76 -54.66 -44.28
C PHE A 114 21.57 -54.63 -42.98
N SER A 115 20.89 -54.37 -41.85
CA SER A 115 21.53 -54.50 -40.54
C SER A 115 22.08 -55.92 -40.32
N PRO A 116 23.11 -56.10 -39.47
CA PRO A 116 23.75 -57.40 -39.22
C PRO A 116 22.75 -58.51 -38.85
N LYS A 117 21.63 -58.14 -38.20
CA LYS A 117 20.50 -59.00 -37.85
C LYS A 117 19.87 -59.69 -39.07
N TYR A 118 19.64 -58.98 -40.18
CA TYR A 118 18.94 -59.50 -41.35
C TYR A 118 19.86 -60.01 -42.47
N GLN A 119 21.15 -59.67 -42.47
CA GLN A 119 22.09 -60.14 -43.52
C GLN A 119 22.17 -61.68 -43.62
N LYS A 120 22.14 -62.38 -42.48
CA LYS A 120 22.13 -63.86 -42.45
C LYS A 120 20.84 -64.44 -43.02
N LEU A 121 19.70 -63.78 -42.79
CA LEU A 121 18.41 -64.15 -43.35
C LEU A 121 18.41 -63.95 -44.88
N ILE A 122 18.86 -62.80 -45.37
CA ILE A 122 18.90 -62.49 -46.81
C ILE A 122 19.79 -63.48 -47.57
N LYS A 123 21.00 -63.75 -47.07
CA LYS A 123 21.89 -64.78 -47.66
C LYS A 123 21.23 -66.16 -47.68
N ARG A 124 20.41 -66.47 -46.67
CA ARG A 124 19.71 -67.75 -46.58
C ARG A 124 18.56 -67.83 -47.58
N ILE A 125 17.77 -66.77 -47.74
CA ILE A 125 16.69 -66.67 -48.74
C ILE A 125 17.24 -66.89 -50.14
N PHE A 126 18.33 -66.20 -50.52
CA PHE A 126 18.99 -66.39 -51.82
C PHE A 126 19.52 -67.81 -52.07
N ALA A 127 19.81 -68.57 -51.02
CA ALA A 127 20.35 -69.93 -51.14
C ALA A 127 19.25 -71.01 -51.28
N VAL A 128 18.00 -70.70 -50.95
CA VAL A 128 16.90 -71.69 -50.91
C VAL A 128 15.68 -71.29 -51.76
N MET A 129 15.67 -70.07 -52.31
CA MET A 129 14.60 -69.56 -53.18
C MET A 129 15.20 -68.93 -54.43
N ASP A 130 14.71 -69.33 -55.60
CA ASP A 130 15.04 -68.71 -56.88
C ASP A 130 14.14 -67.49 -57.13
N ASN A 131 14.61 -66.52 -57.93
CA ASN A 131 13.87 -65.33 -58.38
C ASN A 131 13.53 -64.26 -57.31
N ILE A 132 14.36 -64.12 -56.28
CA ILE A 132 14.27 -63.01 -55.33
C ILE A 132 15.19 -61.87 -55.80
N ALA A 133 14.65 -60.71 -56.19
CA ALA A 133 15.45 -59.61 -56.75
C ALA A 133 15.22 -58.25 -56.06
N THR A 134 14.02 -58.01 -55.53
CA THR A 134 13.56 -56.72 -54.97
C THR A 134 13.05 -56.86 -53.53
N LEU A 135 12.93 -55.76 -52.79
CA LEU A 135 12.34 -55.78 -51.43
C LEU A 135 10.90 -56.32 -51.43
N GLN A 136 10.13 -56.04 -52.49
CA GLN A 136 8.78 -56.59 -52.67
C GLN A 136 8.78 -58.12 -52.72
N ASP A 137 9.80 -58.73 -53.31
CA ASP A 137 9.92 -60.18 -53.37
C ASP A 137 10.11 -60.80 -51.98
N ILE A 138 10.75 -60.09 -51.04
CA ILE A 138 10.90 -60.51 -49.63
C ILE A 138 9.57 -60.40 -48.88
N VAL A 139 8.83 -59.31 -49.11
CA VAL A 139 7.48 -59.10 -48.53
C VAL A 139 6.53 -60.22 -48.96
N ASN A 140 6.65 -60.67 -50.20
CA ASN A 140 5.76 -61.69 -50.78
C ASN A 140 6.15 -63.14 -50.43
N ILE A 141 7.21 -63.37 -49.63
CA ILE A 141 7.58 -64.72 -49.21
C ILE A 141 6.47 -65.29 -48.31
N ASP A 142 5.84 -66.38 -48.76
CA ASP A 142 4.92 -67.16 -47.96
C ASP A 142 5.66 -67.79 -46.76
N VAL A 143 5.37 -67.29 -45.56
CA VAL A 143 6.00 -67.70 -44.29
C VAL A 143 5.80 -69.19 -44.02
N GLU A 144 4.63 -69.74 -44.37
CA GLU A 144 4.32 -71.14 -44.13
C GLU A 144 5.16 -72.03 -45.07
N LYS A 145 5.28 -71.66 -46.35
CA LYS A 145 6.16 -72.37 -47.30
C LYS A 145 7.62 -72.22 -46.93
N PHE A 146 8.05 -71.03 -46.52
CA PHE A 146 9.44 -70.77 -46.10
C PHE A 146 9.81 -71.60 -44.87
N SER A 147 8.91 -71.76 -43.90
CA SER A 147 9.12 -72.57 -42.70
C SER A 147 9.32 -74.07 -42.99
N LYS A 148 8.85 -74.56 -44.14
CA LYS A 148 8.94 -75.96 -44.57
C LYS A 148 10.19 -76.25 -45.42
N LEU A 149 10.99 -75.24 -45.76
CA LEU A 149 12.19 -75.43 -46.58
C LEU A 149 13.34 -76.09 -45.77
N PRO A 150 14.18 -76.91 -46.42
CA PRO A 150 15.30 -77.59 -45.75
C PRO A 150 16.22 -76.58 -45.06
N ALA A 151 16.51 -76.84 -43.79
CA ALA A 151 17.44 -76.05 -42.98
C ALA A 151 17.01 -74.58 -42.73
N ILE A 152 15.71 -74.31 -42.75
CA ILE A 152 15.09 -73.13 -42.16
C ILE A 152 14.62 -73.47 -40.73
N GLY A 153 15.23 -72.84 -39.73
CA GLY A 153 14.85 -72.97 -38.32
C GLY A 153 13.90 -71.85 -37.88
N LYS A 154 13.27 -72.04 -36.71
CA LYS A 154 12.30 -71.09 -36.12
C LYS A 154 12.78 -69.63 -36.13
N LEU A 155 14.07 -69.41 -35.84
CA LEU A 155 14.69 -68.09 -35.83
C LEU A 155 14.65 -67.38 -37.19
N TYR A 156 14.85 -68.11 -38.30
CA TYR A 156 14.78 -67.51 -39.65
C TYR A 156 13.34 -67.14 -40.02
N VAL A 157 12.37 -67.94 -39.57
CA VAL A 157 10.94 -67.65 -39.76
C VAL A 157 10.53 -66.41 -38.97
N GLU A 158 10.93 -66.32 -37.71
CA GLU A 158 10.68 -65.14 -36.85
C GLU A 158 11.36 -63.88 -37.41
N GLN A 159 12.59 -64.00 -37.92
CA GLN A 159 13.29 -62.89 -38.59
C GLN A 159 12.63 -62.47 -39.89
N LEU A 160 12.10 -63.42 -40.69
CA LEU A 160 11.36 -63.11 -41.92
C LEU A 160 10.08 -62.36 -41.59
N VAL A 161 9.27 -62.84 -40.63
CA VAL A 161 8.04 -62.16 -40.20
C VAL A 161 8.35 -60.75 -39.68
N SER A 162 9.40 -60.62 -38.85
CA SER A 162 9.85 -59.32 -38.34
C SER A 162 10.29 -58.37 -39.46
N LEU A 163 10.93 -58.88 -40.52
CA LEU A 163 11.38 -58.09 -41.66
C LEU A 163 10.20 -57.71 -42.57
N GLN A 164 9.27 -58.63 -42.84
CA GLN A 164 8.07 -58.37 -43.64
C GLN A 164 7.18 -57.31 -42.99
N ASN A 165 6.95 -57.41 -41.68
CA ASN A 165 6.19 -56.41 -40.94
C ASN A 165 6.85 -55.02 -40.92
N ALA A 166 8.18 -54.97 -41.03
CA ALA A 166 8.93 -53.72 -41.09
C ALA A 166 9.03 -53.14 -42.52
N LEU A 167 8.79 -53.96 -43.56
CA LEU A 167 8.82 -53.57 -44.97
C LEU A 167 7.44 -53.24 -45.54
N LEU A 168 6.36 -53.75 -44.93
CA LEU A 168 5.00 -53.40 -45.30
C LEU A 168 4.66 -51.97 -44.82
N PRO A 169 4.09 -51.10 -45.68
CA PRO A 169 3.42 -49.90 -45.19
C PRO A 169 2.30 -50.34 -44.23
N GLN A 170 2.15 -49.65 -43.10
CA GLN A 170 0.92 -49.71 -42.32
C GLN A 170 -0.23 -49.36 -43.27
N ASP A 171 -1.14 -50.31 -43.51
CA ASP A 171 -2.25 -50.16 -44.46
C ASP A 171 -3.05 -48.87 -44.18
N ASN A 172 -2.83 -47.87 -45.02
CA ASN A 172 -3.89 -46.99 -45.45
C ASN A 172 -4.88 -47.88 -46.20
N LYS A 173 -6.00 -48.20 -45.55
CA LYS A 173 -7.19 -48.63 -46.29
C LYS A 173 -7.59 -47.50 -47.23
N ASP A 174 -7.27 -47.65 -48.51
CA ASP A 174 -8.07 -47.09 -49.59
C ASP A 174 -9.44 -47.79 -49.56
N GLU A 175 -10.29 -47.39 -48.62
CA GLU A 175 -11.71 -47.31 -48.92
C GLU A 175 -11.86 -46.04 -49.74
N SER A 176 -12.37 -46.17 -50.96
CA SER A 176 -13.05 -45.08 -51.64
C SER A 176 -14.22 -44.66 -50.77
N ILE A 177 -13.93 -43.86 -49.76
CA ILE A 177 -14.89 -43.15 -48.94
C ILE A 177 -15.41 -42.07 -49.88
N GLU A 178 -16.68 -42.18 -50.27
CA GLU A 178 -17.48 -41.00 -50.62
C GLU A 178 -17.07 -39.90 -49.65
N ILE A 179 -16.52 -38.78 -50.14
CA ILE A 179 -16.06 -37.67 -49.28
C ILE A 179 -17.28 -37.20 -48.49
N ALA A 180 -17.52 -37.82 -47.33
CA ALA A 180 -18.30 -37.25 -46.28
C ALA A 180 -17.52 -36.00 -45.92
N GLU A 181 -18.06 -34.84 -46.26
CA GLU A 181 -17.49 -33.57 -45.87
C GLU A 181 -17.23 -33.63 -44.36
N ILE A 182 -15.94 -33.72 -43.98
CA ILE A 182 -15.56 -33.69 -42.58
C ILE A 182 -16.06 -32.35 -42.06
N GLN A 183 -17.10 -32.39 -41.24
CA GLN A 183 -17.73 -31.19 -40.74
C GLN A 183 -16.81 -30.58 -39.68
N LEU A 184 -16.00 -29.63 -40.09
CA LEU A 184 -15.09 -28.92 -39.21
C LEU A 184 -15.87 -27.97 -38.28
N PRO A 185 -15.34 -27.68 -37.08
CA PRO A 185 -15.86 -26.61 -36.25
C PRO A 185 -15.95 -25.28 -37.01
N LEU A 186 -16.91 -24.43 -36.61
CA LEU A 186 -17.05 -23.09 -37.17
C LEU A 186 -15.74 -22.30 -37.11
N GLU A 187 -15.50 -21.45 -38.09
CA GLU A 187 -14.29 -20.61 -38.17
C GLU A 187 -14.05 -19.77 -36.90
N THR A 188 -15.12 -19.32 -36.25
CA THR A 188 -15.07 -18.58 -34.98
C THR A 188 -14.49 -19.40 -33.82
N ILE A 189 -14.62 -20.73 -33.86
CA ILE A 189 -14.05 -21.68 -32.90
C ILE A 189 -12.60 -21.97 -33.31
N LEU A 190 -12.35 -22.29 -34.58
CA LEU A 190 -11.01 -22.58 -35.10
C LEU A 190 -10.03 -21.43 -34.85
N SER A 191 -10.50 -20.18 -34.98
CA SER A 191 -9.71 -18.98 -34.73
C SER A 191 -9.31 -18.81 -33.26
N LYS A 192 -9.93 -19.58 -32.34
CA LYS A 192 -9.56 -19.60 -30.92
C LYS A 192 -8.67 -20.79 -30.56
N LEU A 193 -8.41 -21.72 -31.47
CA LEU A 193 -7.58 -22.89 -31.22
C LEU A 193 -6.15 -22.68 -31.70
N TYR A 194 -5.21 -23.21 -30.93
CA TYR A 194 -3.77 -23.13 -31.20
C TYR A 194 -3.11 -24.49 -31.03
N LEU A 195 -1.99 -24.72 -31.70
CA LEU A 195 -1.22 -25.95 -31.56
C LEU A 195 -0.43 -26.00 -30.24
N ASN A 196 -0.49 -27.15 -29.58
CA ASN A 196 0.38 -27.55 -28.49
C ASN A 196 1.63 -28.25 -29.04
N TYR A 197 2.81 -27.70 -28.79
CA TYR A 197 4.05 -28.21 -29.36
C TYR A 197 4.48 -29.54 -28.72
N SER A 198 3.94 -29.91 -27.56
CA SER A 198 4.18 -31.22 -26.94
C SER A 198 3.68 -32.41 -27.77
N PHE A 199 2.84 -32.18 -28.78
CA PHE A 199 2.26 -33.22 -29.64
C PHE A 199 2.73 -33.14 -31.10
N LEU A 200 3.70 -32.26 -31.35
CA LEU A 200 4.30 -32.10 -32.66
C LEU A 200 5.64 -32.85 -32.71
N ASN A 201 5.92 -33.47 -33.85
CA ASN A 201 7.23 -34.05 -34.12
C ASN A 201 8.22 -32.97 -34.60
N ASP A 202 9.51 -33.32 -34.65
CA ASP A 202 10.58 -32.40 -35.03
C ASP A 202 10.42 -31.82 -36.45
N VAL A 203 9.82 -32.59 -37.36
CA VAL A 203 9.57 -32.14 -38.74
C VAL A 203 8.50 -31.06 -38.74
N GLU A 204 7.37 -31.29 -38.08
CA GLU A 204 6.27 -30.34 -37.92
C GLU A 204 6.77 -29.04 -37.26
N ILE A 205 7.52 -29.13 -36.15
CA ILE A 205 8.10 -27.98 -35.45
C ILE A 205 9.04 -27.19 -36.37
N LYS A 206 9.90 -27.87 -37.15
CA LYS A 206 10.79 -27.21 -38.12
C LYS A 206 9.99 -26.47 -39.19
N GLN A 207 8.89 -27.03 -39.68
CA GLN A 207 8.05 -26.34 -40.66
C GLN A 207 7.35 -25.11 -40.07
N LEU A 208 6.80 -25.21 -38.85
CA LEU A 208 6.18 -24.07 -38.17
C LEU A 208 7.19 -22.94 -37.96
N LYS A 209 8.39 -23.23 -37.45
CA LYS A 209 9.46 -22.21 -37.28
C LYS A 209 9.85 -21.53 -38.59
N LYS A 210 9.81 -22.27 -39.70
CA LYS A 210 10.09 -21.71 -41.03
C LYS A 210 8.97 -20.78 -41.51
N LEU A 211 7.72 -21.13 -41.25
CA LEU A 211 6.57 -20.27 -41.52
C LEU A 211 6.58 -19.02 -40.63
N GLU A 212 6.86 -19.16 -39.33
CA GLU A 212 7.03 -18.04 -38.39
C GLU A 212 8.08 -17.05 -38.90
N LYS A 213 9.22 -17.54 -39.40
CA LYS A 213 10.28 -16.69 -39.94
C LYS A 213 9.86 -15.96 -41.23
N PHE A 214 9.06 -16.60 -42.06
CA PHE A 214 8.60 -16.03 -43.33
C PHE A 214 7.52 -14.96 -43.14
N TYR A 215 6.49 -15.25 -42.34
CA TYR A 215 5.40 -14.30 -42.09
C TYR A 215 5.72 -13.26 -41.00
N GLY A 216 6.73 -13.52 -40.16
CA GLY A 216 7.05 -12.68 -39.02
C GLY A 216 5.87 -12.57 -38.05
N LYS A 217 5.64 -11.38 -37.49
CA LYS A 217 4.52 -11.13 -36.55
C LYS A 217 3.16 -10.94 -37.22
N ALA A 218 3.09 -10.93 -38.56
CA ALA A 218 1.86 -10.63 -39.28
C ALA A 218 0.86 -11.80 -39.24
N VAL A 219 1.34 -13.03 -39.09
CA VAL A 219 0.53 -14.26 -39.11
C VAL A 219 0.95 -15.15 -37.95
N ASP A 220 -0.02 -15.51 -37.09
CA ASP A 220 0.23 -16.49 -36.03
C ASP A 220 0.02 -17.90 -36.58
N VAL A 221 1.11 -18.51 -37.01
CA VAL A 221 1.10 -19.84 -37.63
C VAL A 221 0.89 -20.97 -36.61
N ARG A 222 0.66 -20.66 -35.33
CA ARG A 222 0.15 -21.64 -34.36
C ARG A 222 -1.36 -21.70 -34.35
N ASN A 223 -2.04 -20.67 -34.85
CA ASN A 223 -3.49 -20.63 -34.92
C ASN A 223 -4.00 -21.66 -35.93
N VAL A 224 -4.97 -22.47 -35.50
CA VAL A 224 -5.47 -23.59 -36.30
C VAL A 224 -6.20 -23.11 -37.55
N ASN A 225 -7.04 -22.07 -37.44
CA ASN A 225 -7.72 -21.49 -38.60
C ASN A 225 -6.72 -20.96 -39.63
N THR A 226 -5.69 -20.26 -39.16
CA THR A 226 -4.61 -19.76 -40.02
C THR A 226 -3.88 -20.89 -40.74
N LEU A 227 -3.47 -21.94 -40.03
CA LEU A 227 -2.75 -23.07 -40.62
C LEU A 227 -3.56 -23.83 -41.67
N LEU A 228 -4.85 -24.04 -41.41
CA LEU A 228 -5.74 -24.72 -42.36
C LEU A 228 -5.94 -23.92 -43.65
N ASN A 229 -5.88 -22.59 -43.56
CA ASN A 229 -6.12 -21.67 -44.67
C ASN A 229 -4.83 -21.12 -45.33
N LEU A 230 -3.66 -21.64 -44.99
CA LEU A 230 -2.41 -21.23 -45.64
C LEU A 230 -2.45 -21.55 -47.15
N ASP A 231 -2.21 -20.53 -47.97
CA ASP A 231 -2.15 -20.66 -49.42
C ASP A 231 -0.85 -21.38 -49.84
N LYS A 232 -0.97 -22.69 -50.08
CA LYS A 232 0.12 -23.54 -50.52
C LYS A 232 0.65 -23.16 -51.90
N PHE A 233 -0.17 -22.58 -52.77
CA PHE A 233 0.26 -22.16 -54.10
C PHE A 233 1.15 -20.92 -54.00
N GLN A 234 0.78 -19.95 -53.17
CA GLN A 234 1.64 -18.80 -52.89
C GLN A 234 2.96 -19.23 -52.23
N LEU A 235 2.92 -20.13 -51.25
CA LEU A 235 4.12 -20.64 -50.59
C LEU A 235 5.04 -21.35 -51.58
N ALA A 236 4.51 -22.16 -52.50
CA ALA A 236 5.30 -22.86 -53.52
C ALA A 236 6.10 -21.93 -54.45
N GLN A 237 5.65 -20.67 -54.63
CA GLN A 237 6.35 -19.67 -55.43
C GLN A 237 7.53 -19.01 -54.70
N GLN A 238 7.66 -19.21 -53.39
CA GLN A 238 8.67 -18.55 -52.56
C GLN A 238 9.92 -19.41 -52.40
N ALA A 239 11.09 -18.75 -52.43
CA ALA A 239 12.37 -19.41 -52.24
C ALA A 239 12.43 -20.09 -50.85
N GLY A 240 12.75 -21.38 -50.84
CA GLY A 240 12.85 -22.19 -49.64
C GLY A 240 11.65 -23.09 -49.37
N PHE A 241 10.49 -22.92 -50.02
CA PHE A 241 9.29 -23.74 -49.78
C PHE A 241 9.11 -24.82 -50.86
N GLY A 242 10.03 -25.79 -50.88
CA GLY A 242 10.02 -26.88 -51.86
C GLY A 242 8.97 -27.98 -51.61
N ARG A 243 8.93 -28.98 -52.48
CA ARG A 243 7.95 -30.08 -52.46
C ARG A 243 7.88 -30.80 -51.11
N SER A 244 9.01 -31.11 -50.48
CA SER A 244 9.05 -31.77 -49.17
C SER A 244 8.39 -30.94 -48.05
N PHE A 245 8.56 -29.61 -48.08
CA PHE A 245 7.88 -28.71 -47.16
C PHE A 245 6.36 -28.76 -47.35
N LEU A 246 5.91 -28.65 -48.60
CA LEU A 246 4.49 -28.60 -48.95
C LEU A 246 3.78 -29.93 -48.65
N THR A 247 4.47 -31.05 -48.83
CA THR A 247 4.00 -32.38 -48.40
C THR A 247 3.84 -32.42 -46.88
N ALA A 248 4.89 -32.09 -46.11
CA ALA A 248 4.82 -32.09 -44.65
C ALA A 248 3.74 -31.14 -44.10
N LEU A 249 3.55 -29.96 -44.72
CA LEU A 249 2.46 -29.05 -44.36
C LEU A 249 1.08 -29.65 -44.67
N SER A 250 0.94 -30.36 -45.78
CA SER A 250 -0.32 -31.02 -46.14
C SER A 250 -0.64 -32.17 -45.19
N ASP A 251 0.38 -32.94 -44.79
CA ASP A 251 0.23 -34.02 -43.80
C ASP A 251 -0.22 -33.46 -42.45
N LEU A 252 0.41 -32.35 -42.00
CA LEU A 252 -0.02 -31.65 -40.79
C LEU A 252 -1.47 -31.15 -40.93
N GLN A 253 -1.82 -30.46 -42.03
CA GLN A 253 -3.19 -29.97 -42.27
C GLN A 253 -4.22 -31.11 -42.23
N ASN A 254 -3.90 -32.28 -42.79
CA ASN A 254 -4.78 -33.44 -42.78
C ASN A 254 -4.93 -34.01 -41.35
N ARG A 255 -3.81 -34.12 -40.61
CA ARG A 255 -3.84 -34.51 -39.20
C ARG A 255 -4.70 -33.55 -38.37
N LEU A 256 -4.59 -32.23 -38.59
CA LEU A 256 -5.41 -31.25 -37.90
C LEU A 256 -6.90 -31.50 -38.16
N LYS A 257 -7.30 -31.72 -39.41
CA LYS A 257 -8.70 -31.99 -39.77
C LYS A 257 -9.24 -33.25 -39.09
N ASN A 258 -8.43 -34.31 -39.07
CA ASN A 258 -8.79 -35.58 -38.44
C ASN A 258 -8.92 -35.47 -36.91
N GLU A 259 -8.00 -34.75 -36.26
CA GLU A 259 -8.11 -34.55 -34.81
C GLU A 259 -9.25 -33.58 -34.44
N LEU A 260 -9.53 -32.56 -35.26
CA LEU A 260 -10.63 -31.62 -35.04
C LEU A 260 -12.02 -32.28 -35.11
N SER A 261 -12.20 -33.25 -36.02
CA SER A 261 -13.48 -33.97 -36.16
C SER A 261 -13.78 -34.90 -34.98
N ALA A 262 -12.75 -35.28 -34.23
CA ALA A 262 -12.88 -36.11 -33.03
C ALA A 262 -13.13 -35.29 -31.74
N LEU A 263 -13.10 -33.96 -31.80
CA LEU A 263 -13.29 -33.11 -30.62
C LEU A 263 -14.75 -33.04 -30.19
N PRO A 264 -15.03 -33.02 -28.86
CA PRO A 264 -16.39 -32.83 -28.35
C PRO A 264 -16.86 -31.38 -28.53
N GLU A 265 -18.16 -31.12 -28.39
CA GLU A 265 -18.74 -29.78 -28.51
C GLU A 265 -18.06 -28.73 -27.60
N ASN A 266 -17.71 -29.09 -26.36
CA ASN A 266 -17.05 -28.20 -25.41
C ASN A 266 -15.51 -28.29 -25.49
N ILE A 267 -14.95 -27.89 -26.63
CA ILE A 267 -13.52 -28.00 -26.95
C ILE A 267 -12.65 -27.33 -25.89
N ALA A 268 -13.00 -26.12 -25.42
CA ALA A 268 -12.16 -25.37 -24.50
C ALA A 268 -12.02 -26.03 -23.11
N ALA A 269 -13.07 -26.67 -22.58
CA ALA A 269 -12.97 -27.41 -21.33
C ALA A 269 -12.23 -28.75 -21.54
N TYR A 270 -12.45 -29.37 -22.70
CA TYR A 270 -11.79 -30.62 -23.06
C TYR A 270 -10.26 -30.46 -23.13
N THR A 271 -9.75 -29.41 -23.79
CA THR A 271 -8.30 -29.20 -23.98
C THR A 271 -7.54 -28.86 -22.69
N ILE A 272 -8.23 -28.40 -21.64
CA ILE A 272 -7.64 -28.20 -20.31
C ILE A 272 -7.53 -29.56 -19.58
N LYS A 273 -8.60 -30.36 -19.62
CA LYS A 273 -8.67 -31.64 -18.91
C LYS A 273 -7.85 -32.74 -19.56
N GLN A 274 -7.83 -32.76 -20.88
CA GLN A 274 -7.12 -33.75 -21.67
C GLN A 274 -6.00 -33.09 -22.45
N LYS A 275 -4.79 -33.61 -22.23
CA LYS A 275 -3.61 -33.20 -22.97
C LYS A 275 -3.76 -33.65 -24.42
N GLY A 276 -3.59 -32.74 -25.37
CA GLY A 276 -3.73 -33.03 -26.79
C GLY A 276 -3.13 -31.95 -27.69
N LEU A 277 -3.29 -32.12 -28.99
CA LEU A 277 -2.71 -31.25 -30.02
C LEU A 277 -3.23 -29.81 -29.98
N PHE A 278 -4.43 -29.59 -29.47
CA PHE A 278 -5.07 -28.29 -29.45
C PHE A 278 -5.12 -27.70 -28.04
N ILE A 279 -4.89 -26.39 -27.96
CA ILE A 279 -5.20 -25.56 -26.79
C ILE A 279 -6.17 -24.46 -27.18
N SER A 280 -7.00 -24.05 -26.23
CA SER A 280 -7.97 -22.98 -26.45
C SER A 280 -7.48 -21.65 -25.90
N SER A 281 -7.81 -20.61 -26.64
CA SER A 281 -7.59 -19.21 -26.31
C SER A 281 -8.87 -18.54 -25.77
N GLU A 282 -9.95 -19.29 -25.63
CA GLU A 282 -11.19 -18.82 -25.01
C GLU A 282 -10.99 -18.62 -23.50
N ILE A 283 -11.33 -17.44 -22.99
CA ILE A 283 -11.23 -17.16 -21.55
C ILE A 283 -12.35 -17.93 -20.83
N LYS A 284 -11.95 -18.96 -20.09
CA LYS A 284 -12.81 -19.68 -19.15
C LYS A 284 -12.23 -19.58 -17.74
N PHE A 285 -13.11 -19.42 -16.76
CA PHE A 285 -12.71 -19.46 -15.36
C PHE A 285 -12.64 -20.91 -14.90
N ILE A 286 -11.44 -21.31 -14.49
CA ILE A 286 -11.06 -22.67 -14.12
C ILE A 286 -10.92 -22.71 -12.61
N GLU A 287 -11.30 -23.83 -11.99
CA GLU A 287 -11.05 -24.02 -10.56
C GLU A 287 -9.53 -24.03 -10.30
N PHE A 288 -9.08 -23.29 -9.29
CA PHE A 288 -7.65 -23.12 -9.04
C PHE A 288 -6.95 -24.44 -8.68
N LYS A 289 -7.65 -25.41 -8.08
CA LYS A 289 -7.13 -26.77 -7.88
C LYS A 289 -6.79 -27.48 -9.19
N GLU A 290 -7.58 -27.23 -10.24
CA GLU A 290 -7.33 -27.77 -11.58
C GLU A 290 -6.15 -27.05 -12.24
N ILE A 291 -6.05 -25.71 -12.11
CA ILE A 291 -4.87 -24.94 -12.57
C ILE A 291 -3.59 -25.45 -11.89
N ASP A 292 -3.63 -25.64 -10.58
CA ASP A 292 -2.51 -26.13 -9.76
C ASP A 292 -1.99 -27.47 -10.27
N ALA A 293 -2.89 -28.44 -10.49
CA ALA A 293 -2.54 -29.76 -11.00
C ALA A 293 -2.05 -29.73 -12.47
N VAL A 294 -2.75 -28.98 -13.33
CA VAL A 294 -2.45 -28.91 -14.78
C VAL A 294 -1.08 -28.29 -15.03
N LEU A 295 -0.75 -27.20 -14.34
CA LEU A 295 0.54 -26.54 -14.50
C LEU A 295 1.70 -27.44 -14.09
N ILE A 296 1.58 -28.16 -12.96
CA ILE A 296 2.63 -29.10 -12.52
C ILE A 296 2.82 -30.20 -13.57
N GLU A 297 1.74 -30.85 -14.01
CA GLU A 297 1.80 -31.94 -14.99
C GLU A 297 2.40 -31.49 -16.34
N ASP A 298 2.08 -30.26 -16.78
CA ASP A 298 2.62 -29.71 -18.03
C ASP A 298 4.10 -29.32 -17.91
N VAL A 299 4.49 -28.71 -16.79
CA VAL A 299 5.88 -28.36 -16.50
C VAL A 299 6.75 -29.61 -16.49
N GLU A 300 6.32 -30.64 -15.77
CA GLU A 300 7.05 -31.91 -15.72
C GLU A 300 7.15 -32.55 -17.09
N SER A 301 6.02 -32.68 -17.79
CA SER A 301 6.01 -33.23 -19.14
C SER A 301 6.98 -32.51 -20.06
N TYR A 302 7.06 -31.19 -19.95
CA TYR A 302 7.99 -30.39 -20.74
C TYR A 302 9.44 -30.66 -20.33
N LEU A 303 9.74 -30.67 -19.03
CA LEU A 303 11.08 -31.01 -18.51
C LEU A 303 11.57 -32.38 -19.01
N TRP A 304 10.66 -33.34 -19.16
CA TRP A 304 10.97 -34.67 -19.71
C TRP A 304 11.44 -34.64 -21.16
N THR A 305 11.00 -33.67 -21.95
CA THR A 305 11.45 -33.48 -23.35
C THR A 305 12.84 -32.88 -23.45
N LEU A 306 13.34 -32.25 -22.38
CA LEU A 306 14.66 -31.61 -22.37
C LEU A 306 15.79 -32.62 -22.19
N GLY A 307 16.97 -32.29 -22.71
CA GLY A 307 18.20 -32.99 -22.35
C GLY A 307 18.58 -32.72 -20.88
N GLU A 308 19.42 -33.56 -20.27
CA GLU A 308 19.74 -33.47 -18.83
C GLU A 308 20.27 -32.09 -18.42
N LYS A 309 21.15 -31.50 -19.24
CA LYS A 309 21.72 -30.17 -19.00
C LYS A 309 20.66 -29.06 -19.05
N GLU A 310 19.75 -29.12 -20.02
CA GLU A 310 18.70 -28.11 -20.18
C GLU A 310 17.65 -28.24 -19.07
N MET A 311 17.30 -29.47 -18.69
CA MET A 311 16.43 -29.72 -17.54
C MET A 311 17.04 -29.15 -16.26
N ASP A 312 18.33 -29.35 -16.03
CA ASP A 312 19.03 -28.81 -14.88
C ASP A 312 19.07 -27.26 -14.88
N PHE A 313 19.27 -26.64 -16.04
CA PHE A 313 19.18 -25.18 -16.19
C PHE A 313 17.79 -24.69 -15.83
N ALA A 314 16.74 -25.35 -16.34
CA ALA A 314 15.35 -25.00 -16.07
C ALA A 314 15.06 -25.03 -14.56
N LEU A 315 15.33 -26.16 -13.90
CA LEU A 315 15.08 -26.34 -12.47
C LEU A 315 15.84 -25.33 -11.60
N SER A 316 17.14 -25.13 -11.87
CA SER A 316 18.00 -24.22 -11.09
C SER A 316 17.61 -22.75 -11.31
N ARG A 317 17.29 -22.35 -12.55
CA ARG A 317 16.94 -20.96 -12.87
C ARG A 317 15.53 -20.60 -12.42
N TRP A 318 14.59 -21.54 -12.44
CA TRP A 318 13.25 -21.32 -11.90
C TRP A 318 13.19 -21.45 -10.38
N GLY A 319 14.15 -22.17 -9.77
CA GLY A 319 14.05 -22.57 -8.37
C GLY A 319 12.90 -23.57 -8.14
N PHE A 320 12.60 -24.39 -9.17
CA PHE A 320 11.50 -25.35 -9.15
C PHE A 320 12.00 -26.69 -8.61
N ASN A 321 11.60 -27.04 -7.40
CA ASN A 321 12.03 -28.22 -6.63
C ASN A 321 13.56 -28.39 -6.56
N GLN A 322 14.26 -27.29 -6.66
CA GLN A 322 15.71 -27.18 -6.60
C GLN A 322 16.05 -25.76 -6.12
N LYS A 323 17.18 -25.61 -5.43
CA LYS A 323 17.67 -24.30 -5.02
C LYS A 323 17.87 -23.39 -6.24
N HIS A 324 17.40 -22.15 -6.12
CA HIS A 324 17.59 -21.16 -7.18
C HIS A 324 19.07 -20.78 -7.31
N GLU A 325 19.56 -20.75 -8.56
CA GLU A 325 20.89 -20.26 -8.90
C GLU A 325 20.82 -19.11 -9.89
N THR A 326 21.69 -18.12 -9.78
CA THR A 326 21.80 -17.01 -10.73
C THR A 326 22.38 -17.46 -12.08
N LEU A 327 22.31 -16.58 -13.09
CA LEU A 327 22.96 -16.82 -14.38
C LEU A 327 24.47 -17.04 -14.25
N GLU A 328 25.12 -16.32 -13.33
CA GLU A 328 26.56 -16.40 -13.05
C GLU A 328 26.92 -17.71 -12.34
N GLU A 329 26.09 -18.16 -11.40
CA GLU A 329 26.30 -19.41 -10.67
C GLU A 329 26.18 -20.62 -11.60
N VAL A 330 25.11 -20.70 -12.40
CA VAL A 330 24.94 -21.74 -13.42
C VAL A 330 26.06 -21.67 -14.47
N GLY A 331 26.45 -20.47 -14.88
CA GLY A 331 27.54 -20.27 -15.84
C GLY A 331 28.86 -20.83 -15.32
N SER A 332 29.19 -20.55 -14.06
CA SER A 332 30.39 -21.06 -13.41
C SER A 332 30.35 -22.59 -13.26
N ARG A 333 29.20 -23.17 -12.91
CA ARG A 333 29.00 -24.62 -12.72
C ARG A 333 29.22 -25.43 -14.00
N TYR A 334 28.93 -24.84 -15.16
CA TYR A 334 29.06 -25.50 -16.47
C TYR A 334 30.19 -24.95 -17.35
N ASP A 335 31.06 -24.09 -16.80
CA ASP A 335 32.14 -23.40 -17.52
C ASP A 335 31.65 -22.71 -18.81
N ILE A 336 30.54 -21.96 -18.71
CA ILE A 336 29.99 -21.17 -19.81
C ILE A 336 29.69 -19.75 -19.38
N THR A 337 29.59 -18.85 -20.35
CA THR A 337 29.28 -17.44 -20.06
C THR A 337 27.86 -17.27 -19.55
N ARG A 338 27.67 -16.29 -18.67
CA ARG A 338 26.36 -15.79 -18.21
C ARG A 338 25.38 -15.54 -19.38
N GLU A 339 25.87 -14.97 -20.47
CA GLU A 339 25.06 -14.69 -21.66
C GLU A 339 24.60 -15.97 -22.36
N ARG A 340 25.44 -17.02 -22.37
CA ARG A 340 25.04 -18.32 -22.91
C ARG A 340 23.93 -18.96 -22.06
N VAL A 341 24.03 -18.89 -20.73
CA VAL A 341 22.95 -19.36 -19.83
C VAL A 341 21.65 -18.63 -20.14
N ARG A 342 21.68 -17.31 -20.29
CA ARG A 342 20.50 -16.50 -20.60
C ARG A 342 19.82 -16.91 -21.92
N GLN A 343 20.60 -17.22 -22.95
CA GLN A 343 20.07 -17.69 -24.24
C GLN A 343 19.40 -19.06 -24.13
N VAL A 344 20.00 -19.98 -23.36
CA VAL A 344 19.43 -21.30 -23.08
C VAL A 344 18.14 -21.16 -22.26
N GLU A 345 18.15 -20.38 -21.18
CA GLU A 345 16.97 -20.08 -20.36
C GLU A 345 15.83 -19.50 -21.20
N LYS A 346 16.11 -18.55 -22.10
CA LYS A 346 15.10 -18.01 -23.01
C LYS A 346 14.49 -19.08 -23.93
N THR A 347 15.30 -20.02 -24.39
CA THR A 347 14.85 -21.12 -25.26
C THR A 347 13.95 -22.08 -24.49
N ILE A 348 14.36 -22.45 -23.27
CA ILE A 348 13.58 -23.29 -22.34
C ILE A 348 12.24 -22.62 -22.01
N ASN A 349 12.28 -21.35 -21.59
CA ASN A 349 11.08 -20.59 -21.24
C ASN A 349 10.07 -20.52 -22.40
N ASN A 350 10.55 -20.27 -23.62
CA ASN A 350 9.69 -20.29 -24.80
C ASN A 350 9.12 -21.69 -25.06
N GLY A 351 9.92 -22.75 -24.96
CA GLY A 351 9.45 -24.13 -25.15
C GLY A 351 8.38 -24.54 -24.14
N LEU A 352 8.53 -24.12 -22.87
CA LEU A 352 7.52 -24.34 -21.83
C LEU A 352 6.18 -23.71 -22.25
N LEU A 353 6.18 -22.43 -22.62
CA LEU A 353 4.98 -21.68 -22.99
C LEU A 353 4.26 -22.27 -24.22
N LEU A 354 4.99 -22.94 -25.10
CA LEU A 354 4.44 -23.64 -26.28
C LEU A 354 3.82 -24.99 -25.92
N SER A 355 4.11 -25.51 -24.72
CA SER A 355 3.75 -26.85 -24.25
C SER A 355 2.59 -26.86 -23.23
N LEU A 356 2.29 -25.72 -22.60
CA LEU A 356 1.21 -25.58 -21.62
C LEU A 356 -0.18 -25.79 -22.26
N ARG A 357 -1.06 -26.54 -21.59
CA ARG A 357 -2.49 -26.71 -21.94
C ARG A 357 -3.28 -25.43 -21.76
N ILE A 358 -2.98 -24.66 -20.72
CA ILE A 358 -3.62 -23.37 -20.45
C ILE A 358 -2.80 -22.28 -21.15
N GLN A 359 -3.40 -21.65 -22.16
CA GLN A 359 -2.73 -20.55 -22.85
C GLN A 359 -2.49 -19.37 -21.88
N SER A 360 -1.33 -18.71 -22.00
CA SER A 360 -0.90 -17.62 -21.10
C SER A 360 -1.95 -16.54 -20.85
N LYS A 361 -2.72 -16.14 -21.89
CA LYS A 361 -3.78 -15.14 -21.73
C LYS A 361 -4.99 -15.63 -20.91
N VAL A 362 -5.30 -16.92 -21.01
CA VAL A 362 -6.40 -17.56 -20.26
C VAL A 362 -5.95 -17.76 -18.81
N LEU A 363 -4.71 -18.20 -18.60
CA LEU A 363 -4.11 -18.29 -17.27
C LEU A 363 -4.09 -16.92 -16.59
N TRP A 364 -3.62 -15.89 -17.30
CA TRP A 364 -3.60 -14.52 -16.78
C TRP A 364 -4.99 -14.03 -16.37
N ALA A 365 -6.04 -14.29 -17.16
CA ALA A 365 -7.40 -13.91 -16.80
C ALA A 365 -7.86 -14.57 -15.48
N ASN A 366 -7.54 -15.85 -15.28
CA ASN A 366 -7.85 -16.59 -14.05
C ASN A 366 -7.08 -16.04 -12.85
N ILE A 367 -5.76 -15.86 -12.99
CA ILE A 367 -4.91 -15.32 -11.93
C ILE A 367 -5.38 -13.91 -11.56
N ARG A 368 -5.62 -13.04 -12.55
CA ARG A 368 -6.05 -11.64 -12.35
C ARG A 368 -7.36 -11.54 -11.56
N GLU A 369 -8.32 -12.42 -11.83
CA GLU A 369 -9.62 -12.44 -11.14
C GLU A 369 -9.47 -12.72 -9.64
N LYS A 370 -8.44 -13.48 -9.26
CA LYS A 370 -8.17 -13.89 -7.89
C LYS A 370 -7.00 -13.17 -7.22
N MET A 371 -6.53 -12.06 -7.80
CA MET A 371 -5.40 -11.27 -7.26
C MET A 371 -5.64 -10.63 -5.90
N THR A 372 -6.87 -10.62 -5.40
CA THR A 372 -7.18 -10.16 -4.04
C THR A 372 -6.99 -11.24 -2.99
N GLU A 373 -6.83 -12.50 -3.41
CA GLU A 373 -6.63 -13.68 -2.57
C GLU A 373 -5.14 -14.09 -2.59
N ASP A 374 -4.74 -14.94 -1.66
CA ASP A 374 -3.37 -15.44 -1.59
C ASP A 374 -3.18 -16.59 -2.60
N LEU A 375 -2.45 -16.31 -3.68
CA LEU A 375 -2.19 -17.28 -4.73
C LEU A 375 -1.39 -18.51 -4.26
N THR A 376 -0.60 -18.39 -3.17
CA THR A 376 0.11 -19.54 -2.59
C THR A 376 -0.86 -20.51 -1.88
N ILE A 377 -1.99 -20.00 -1.41
CA ILE A 377 -3.08 -20.79 -0.82
C ILE A 377 -3.96 -21.38 -1.93
N LEU A 378 -4.17 -20.65 -3.02
CA LEU A 378 -4.97 -21.12 -4.15
C LEU A 378 -4.26 -22.15 -5.04
N LEU A 379 -2.93 -22.07 -5.15
CA LEU A 379 -2.08 -22.99 -5.92
C LEU A 379 -1.05 -23.67 -4.99
N PRO A 380 -1.51 -24.42 -3.96
CA PRO A 380 -0.64 -24.86 -2.88
C PRO A 380 0.40 -25.90 -3.31
N ASN A 381 0.10 -26.76 -4.29
CA ASN A 381 1.05 -27.77 -4.72
C ASN A 381 2.15 -27.15 -5.57
N LEU A 382 1.79 -26.20 -6.43
CA LEU A 382 2.74 -25.48 -7.26
C LEU A 382 3.61 -24.54 -6.41
N ALA A 383 3.03 -23.84 -5.44
CA ALA A 383 3.76 -22.96 -4.54
C ALA A 383 4.83 -23.71 -3.72
N LYS A 384 4.52 -24.93 -3.24
CA LYS A 384 5.49 -25.79 -2.54
C LYS A 384 6.69 -26.20 -3.38
N CYS A 385 6.62 -26.10 -4.71
CA CYS A 385 7.76 -26.36 -5.58
C CYS A 385 8.82 -25.26 -5.51
N PHE A 386 8.62 -24.16 -4.77
CA PHE A 386 9.56 -23.04 -4.71
C PHE A 386 10.00 -22.76 -3.29
N GLU A 387 11.29 -22.44 -3.11
CA GLU A 387 11.86 -22.09 -1.80
C GLU A 387 11.29 -20.77 -1.25
N THR A 388 10.89 -19.85 -2.13
CA THR A 388 10.35 -18.54 -1.74
C THR A 388 9.12 -18.17 -2.55
N GLU A 389 8.19 -17.42 -1.93
CA GLU A 389 7.01 -16.88 -2.61
C GLU A 389 7.40 -16.02 -3.83
N LYS A 390 8.52 -15.30 -3.73
CA LYS A 390 9.03 -14.47 -4.84
C LYS A 390 9.27 -15.31 -6.09
N LEU A 391 9.95 -16.45 -5.96
CA LEU A 391 10.24 -17.35 -7.10
C LEU A 391 8.95 -17.94 -7.68
N PHE A 392 8.00 -18.31 -6.82
CA PHE A 392 6.67 -18.75 -7.25
C PHE A 392 5.95 -17.68 -8.08
N TYR A 393 5.93 -16.42 -7.63
CA TYR A 393 5.31 -15.34 -8.39
C TYR A 393 6.02 -15.05 -9.72
N GLU A 394 7.36 -15.03 -9.74
CA GLU A 394 8.14 -14.87 -10.98
C GLU A 394 7.84 -16.00 -11.99
N PHE A 395 7.63 -17.22 -11.51
CA PHE A 395 7.26 -18.36 -12.36
C PHE A 395 5.82 -18.24 -12.91
N ILE A 396 4.86 -17.81 -12.08
CA ILE A 396 3.48 -17.55 -12.54
C ILE A 396 3.48 -16.40 -13.57
N GLU A 397 4.29 -15.37 -13.37
CA GLU A 397 4.46 -14.27 -14.31
C GLU A 397 5.00 -14.75 -15.66
N LEU A 398 6.00 -15.64 -15.64
CA LEU A 398 6.52 -16.32 -16.83
C LEU A 398 5.39 -17.06 -17.57
N CYS A 399 4.64 -17.93 -16.88
CA CYS A 399 3.55 -18.71 -17.48
C CYS A 399 2.44 -17.81 -18.06
N CYS A 400 2.14 -16.69 -17.40
CA CYS A 400 1.16 -15.70 -17.86
C CYS A 400 1.68 -14.77 -18.97
N GLN A 401 2.98 -14.79 -19.27
CA GLN A 401 3.66 -13.84 -20.16
C GLN A 401 3.45 -12.37 -19.74
N VAL A 402 3.45 -12.10 -18.44
CA VAL A 402 3.46 -10.73 -17.91
C VAL A 402 4.88 -10.34 -17.51
N GLU A 403 5.16 -9.04 -17.49
CA GLU A 403 6.48 -8.54 -17.09
C GLU A 403 6.82 -8.97 -15.66
N ASN A 404 8.09 -9.36 -15.46
CA ASN A 404 8.59 -9.79 -14.16
C ASN A 404 8.37 -8.69 -13.09
N GLY A 405 7.85 -9.12 -11.94
CA GLY A 405 7.51 -8.32 -10.78
C GLY A 405 6.13 -7.68 -10.82
N ASN A 406 5.34 -7.79 -11.89
CA ASN A 406 4.02 -7.16 -11.98
C ASN A 406 2.98 -7.78 -11.04
N ILE A 407 2.92 -9.11 -10.96
CA ILE A 407 2.04 -9.81 -10.03
C ILE A 407 2.50 -9.51 -8.61
N HIS A 408 3.81 -9.64 -8.35
CA HIS A 408 4.38 -9.36 -7.04
C HIS A 408 4.06 -7.93 -6.57
N LYS A 409 4.14 -6.91 -7.44
CA LYS A 409 3.76 -5.52 -7.10
C LYS A 409 2.29 -5.37 -6.70
N ILE A 410 1.39 -6.11 -7.33
CA ILE A 410 -0.06 -6.07 -7.05
C ILE A 410 -0.39 -6.81 -5.75
N VAL A 411 0.22 -7.97 -5.51
CA VAL A 411 -0.01 -8.75 -4.29
C VAL A 411 0.64 -8.08 -3.08
N PHE A 412 1.87 -7.57 -3.25
CA PHE A 412 2.63 -6.90 -2.20
C PHE A 412 2.62 -5.37 -2.34
N THR A 413 1.47 -4.80 -2.71
CA THR A 413 1.32 -3.34 -2.85
C THR A 413 1.58 -2.62 -1.54
N LYS A 414 2.52 -1.66 -1.55
CA LYS A 414 2.84 -0.83 -0.39
C LYS A 414 2.10 0.49 -0.49
N ILE A 415 1.10 0.69 0.37
CA ILE A 415 0.39 1.96 0.51
C ILE A 415 1.01 2.74 1.65
N SER A 416 1.29 4.03 1.43
CA SER A 416 1.74 4.94 2.48
C SER A 416 0.64 5.12 3.52
N PRO A 417 0.90 4.90 4.83
CA PRO A 417 -0.09 5.15 5.87
C PRO A 417 -0.62 6.59 5.88
N LYS A 418 0.20 7.56 5.44
CA LYS A 418 -0.20 8.98 5.39
C LYS A 418 -1.43 9.21 4.51
N ILE A 419 -1.53 8.49 3.39
CA ILE A 419 -2.67 8.59 2.46
C ILE A 419 -3.96 8.23 3.21
N ILE A 420 -3.95 7.07 3.88
CA ILE A 420 -5.14 6.60 4.61
C ILE A 420 -5.43 7.48 5.83
N ASN A 421 -4.40 7.95 6.53
CA ASN A 421 -4.56 8.83 7.69
C ASN A 421 -5.27 10.14 7.32
N GLN A 422 -4.95 10.73 6.17
CA GLN A 422 -5.61 11.95 5.69
C GLN A 422 -7.10 11.76 5.42
N LEU A 423 -7.52 10.58 4.94
CA LEU A 423 -8.94 10.28 4.74
C LEU A 423 -9.72 10.33 6.06
N PHE A 424 -9.12 9.89 7.17
CA PHE A 424 -9.75 9.98 8.49
C PHE A 424 -9.83 11.40 9.02
N CYS A 425 -9.05 12.35 8.50
CA CYS A 425 -9.15 13.76 8.89
C CYS A 425 -10.43 14.42 8.35
N THR A 426 -11.04 13.89 7.30
CA THR A 426 -12.23 14.47 6.65
C THR A 426 -13.44 13.55 6.65
N ASN A 427 -13.28 12.29 7.04
CA ASN A 427 -14.36 11.30 7.10
C ASN A 427 -14.50 10.70 8.50
N GLN A 428 -15.75 10.49 8.91
CA GLN A 428 -16.08 9.74 10.11
C GLN A 428 -15.72 8.25 9.91
N SER A 429 -15.21 7.60 10.96
CA SER A 429 -14.98 6.15 10.96
C SER A 429 -16.20 5.40 11.52
N PRO A 430 -16.49 4.17 11.04
CA PRO A 430 -15.75 3.45 10.02
C PRO A 430 -16.00 4.02 8.61
N ILE A 431 -14.95 4.06 7.79
CA ILE A 431 -15.10 4.36 6.36
C ILE A 431 -15.37 3.04 5.64
N ALA A 432 -16.38 3.00 4.76
CA ALA A 432 -16.71 1.82 3.98
C ALA A 432 -15.50 1.35 3.15
N HIS A 433 -15.30 0.02 3.06
CA HIS A 433 -14.18 -0.56 2.30
C HIS A 433 -14.14 -0.08 0.86
N GLU A 434 -15.30 -0.10 0.19
CA GLU A 434 -15.41 0.33 -1.22
C GLU A 434 -15.06 1.80 -1.39
N ALA A 435 -15.39 2.66 -0.42
CA ALA A 435 -15.04 4.07 -0.48
C ALA A 435 -13.52 4.28 -0.45
N ILE A 436 -12.79 3.61 0.46
CA ILE A 436 -11.32 3.70 0.48
C ILE A 436 -10.69 3.08 -0.78
N VAL A 437 -11.22 1.96 -1.26
CA VAL A 437 -10.73 1.33 -2.50
C VAL A 437 -10.92 2.27 -3.69
N ASN A 438 -12.09 2.87 -3.84
CA ASN A 438 -12.37 3.83 -4.92
C ASN A 438 -11.51 5.08 -4.82
N GLU A 439 -11.25 5.58 -3.62
CA GLU A 439 -10.34 6.70 -3.36
C GLU A 439 -8.91 6.37 -3.82
N LEU A 440 -8.39 5.21 -3.45
CA LEU A 440 -7.08 4.73 -3.89
C LEU A 440 -7.00 4.55 -5.41
N MET A 441 -8.07 4.07 -6.03
CA MET A 441 -8.13 3.91 -7.49
C MET A 441 -8.16 5.26 -8.20
N SER A 442 -9.10 6.13 -7.84
CA SER A 442 -9.36 7.39 -8.55
C SER A 442 -8.27 8.43 -8.34
N ASN A 443 -7.77 8.57 -7.11
CA ASN A 443 -6.85 9.66 -6.76
C ASN A 443 -5.37 9.24 -6.73
N TYR A 444 -5.09 7.93 -6.66
CA TYR A 444 -3.72 7.41 -6.55
C TYR A 444 -3.36 6.37 -7.62
N GLY A 445 -4.27 6.03 -8.53
CA GLY A 445 -4.00 5.17 -9.69
C GLY A 445 -3.77 3.70 -9.37
N TYR A 446 -4.14 3.22 -8.17
CA TYR A 446 -4.05 1.81 -7.85
C TYR A 446 -5.10 1.00 -8.63
N SER A 447 -4.79 -0.25 -8.97
CA SER A 447 -5.83 -1.20 -9.39
C SER A 447 -6.67 -1.65 -8.19
N LYS A 448 -7.89 -2.14 -8.43
CA LYS A 448 -8.75 -2.66 -7.35
C LYS A 448 -8.03 -3.71 -6.47
N ALA A 449 -7.30 -4.64 -7.10
CA ALA A 449 -6.55 -5.66 -6.39
C ALA A 449 -5.40 -5.07 -5.56
N ALA A 450 -4.62 -4.17 -6.15
CA ALA A 450 -3.52 -3.50 -5.47
C ALA A 450 -4.00 -2.69 -4.24
N ALA A 451 -5.13 -1.98 -4.37
CA ALA A 451 -5.75 -1.25 -3.27
C ALA A 451 -6.15 -2.19 -2.12
N ILE A 452 -6.87 -3.28 -2.43
CA ILE A 452 -7.32 -4.26 -1.43
C ILE A 452 -6.11 -4.91 -0.73
N ASN A 453 -5.11 -5.34 -1.48
CA ASN A 453 -3.91 -5.98 -0.91
C ASN A 453 -3.07 -5.01 -0.07
N GLY A 454 -2.96 -3.75 -0.50
CA GLY A 454 -2.30 -2.71 0.28
C GLY A 454 -3.01 -2.43 1.61
N LEU A 455 -4.35 -2.43 1.62
CA LEU A 455 -5.12 -2.31 2.86
C LEU A 455 -4.93 -3.53 3.78
N LYS A 456 -4.91 -4.75 3.23
CA LYS A 456 -4.59 -5.97 4.01
C LYS A 456 -3.20 -5.88 4.65
N GLN A 457 -2.21 -5.39 3.93
CA GLN A 457 -0.86 -5.18 4.48
C GLN A 457 -0.84 -4.10 5.58
N LEU A 458 -1.53 -2.97 5.38
CA LEU A 458 -1.64 -1.94 6.42
C LEU A 458 -2.32 -2.48 7.70
N ALA A 459 -3.33 -3.34 7.55
CA ALA A 459 -3.97 -4.02 8.66
C ALA A 459 -3.01 -4.99 9.37
N LYS A 460 -2.25 -5.79 8.61
CA LYS A 460 -1.22 -6.70 9.15
C LYS A 460 -0.10 -5.95 9.90
N LEU A 461 0.21 -4.72 9.48
CA LEU A 461 1.18 -3.83 10.12
C LEU A 461 0.58 -2.98 11.26
N ASP A 462 -0.67 -3.25 11.65
CA ASP A 462 -1.42 -2.55 12.70
C ASP A 462 -1.50 -1.02 12.50
N LYS A 463 -1.56 -0.58 11.23
CA LYS A 463 -1.72 0.84 10.85
C LYS A 463 -3.18 1.25 10.67
N ILE A 464 -4.06 0.28 10.43
CA ILE A 464 -5.51 0.45 10.37
C ILE A 464 -6.17 -0.76 11.00
N LYS A 465 -7.42 -0.62 11.40
CA LYS A 465 -8.25 -1.74 11.85
C LYS A 465 -9.36 -1.98 10.85
N VAL A 466 -9.37 -3.18 10.26
CA VAL A 466 -10.38 -3.60 9.28
C VAL A 466 -11.42 -4.46 9.99
N THR A 467 -12.70 -4.14 9.82
CA THR A 467 -13.85 -4.86 10.42
C THR A 467 -14.97 -4.97 9.39
N GLU A 468 -15.98 -5.80 9.60
CA GLU A 468 -17.13 -5.89 8.67
C GLU A 468 -17.83 -4.53 8.44
N GLN A 469 -17.87 -3.67 9.45
CA GLN A 469 -18.50 -2.35 9.40
C GLN A 469 -17.70 -1.34 8.56
N GLY A 470 -16.44 -1.65 8.24
CA GLY A 470 -15.52 -0.79 7.52
C GLY A 470 -14.17 -0.65 8.21
N ILE A 471 -13.45 0.38 7.81
CA ILE A 471 -12.06 0.61 8.18
C ILE A 471 -11.99 1.74 9.21
N TYR A 472 -11.34 1.45 10.34
CA TYR A 472 -11.07 2.38 11.42
C TYR A 472 -9.59 2.80 11.41
N PRO A 473 -9.29 4.04 11.85
CA PRO A 473 -7.92 4.45 12.07
C PRO A 473 -7.29 3.64 13.20
N ASN A 474 -5.97 3.44 13.11
CA ASN A 474 -5.18 2.97 14.23
C ASN A 474 -3.86 3.75 14.28
N ARG A 475 -3.39 4.11 15.48
CA ARG A 475 -2.09 4.77 15.68
C ARG A 475 -1.87 6.05 14.84
N LEU A 476 -2.89 6.89 14.71
CA LEU A 476 -2.77 8.19 14.04
C LEU A 476 -1.72 9.10 14.71
N GLY A 477 -1.16 10.00 13.92
CA GLY A 477 -0.41 11.14 14.45
C GLY A 477 -1.32 12.07 15.26
N LYS A 478 -0.73 12.98 16.04
CA LYS A 478 -1.50 13.82 16.96
C LYS A 478 -2.50 14.71 16.22
N ILE A 479 -2.07 15.32 15.11
CA ILE A 479 -2.92 16.21 14.32
C ILE A 479 -4.07 15.43 13.70
N GLU A 480 -3.78 14.29 13.08
CA GLU A 480 -4.78 13.46 12.41
C GLU A 480 -5.79 12.89 13.41
N ALA A 481 -5.35 12.49 14.61
CA ALA A 481 -6.25 12.01 15.66
C ALA A 481 -7.23 13.10 16.13
N VAL A 482 -6.76 14.34 16.28
CA VAL A 482 -7.62 15.48 16.63
C VAL A 482 -8.61 15.77 15.51
N ALA A 483 -8.12 15.85 14.26
CA ALA A 483 -8.96 16.12 13.10
C ALA A 483 -10.07 15.07 12.96
N HIS A 484 -9.70 13.79 13.11
CA HIS A 484 -10.60 12.67 13.06
C HIS A 484 -11.69 12.74 14.13
N VAL A 485 -11.33 12.97 15.40
CA VAL A 485 -12.34 13.16 16.47
C VAL A 485 -13.30 14.28 16.10
N LEU A 486 -12.78 15.41 15.61
CA LEU A 486 -13.61 16.55 15.27
C LEU A 486 -14.56 16.30 14.10
N THR A 487 -14.35 15.28 13.25
CA THR A 487 -15.33 14.89 12.21
C THR A 487 -16.68 14.44 12.78
N PHE A 488 -16.72 14.01 14.05
CA PHE A 488 -17.96 13.62 14.76
C PHE A 488 -18.63 14.78 15.49
N HIS A 489 -18.02 15.96 15.52
CA HIS A 489 -18.47 17.08 16.33
C HIS A 489 -18.64 18.34 15.47
N PRO A 490 -19.81 18.50 14.81
CA PRO A 490 -20.06 19.62 13.92
C PRO A 490 -19.87 21.00 14.54
N ALA A 491 -20.09 21.18 15.85
CA ALA A 491 -19.87 22.45 16.55
C ALA A 491 -18.41 22.67 17.02
N GLY A 492 -17.57 21.65 16.92
CA GLY A 492 -16.25 21.61 17.53
C GLY A 492 -16.27 21.15 19.00
N LEU A 493 -15.08 21.03 19.60
CA LEU A 493 -14.89 20.62 20.99
C LEU A 493 -13.75 21.41 21.69
N PRO A 494 -13.85 21.62 23.01
CA PRO A 494 -12.72 22.05 23.82
C PRO A 494 -11.58 21.03 23.83
N TRP A 495 -10.33 21.50 24.02
CA TRP A 495 -9.14 20.63 24.07
C TRP A 495 -9.28 19.42 25.00
N LYS A 496 -9.78 19.64 26.23
CA LYS A 496 -9.88 18.60 27.26
C LYS A 496 -10.73 17.42 26.79
N ASP A 497 -11.83 17.71 26.09
CA ASP A 497 -12.75 16.68 25.62
C ASP A 497 -12.18 15.95 24.41
N ILE A 498 -11.51 16.67 23.51
CA ILE A 498 -10.76 16.06 22.39
C ILE A 498 -9.71 15.08 22.94
N ALA A 499 -8.85 15.52 23.86
CA ALA A 499 -7.80 14.71 24.46
C ALA A 499 -8.37 13.44 25.12
N ARG A 500 -9.48 13.58 25.86
CA ARG A 500 -10.16 12.44 26.48
C ARG A 500 -10.71 11.45 25.45
N ILE A 501 -11.34 11.93 24.37
CA ILE A 501 -11.91 11.06 23.32
C ILE A 501 -10.79 10.34 22.57
N VAL A 502 -9.70 11.03 22.22
CA VAL A 502 -8.54 10.42 21.55
C VAL A 502 -7.94 9.31 22.41
N ASN A 503 -7.70 9.59 23.70
CA ASN A 503 -7.16 8.60 24.64
C ASN A 503 -8.11 7.42 24.84
N LYS A 504 -9.41 7.68 25.05
CA LYS A 504 -10.42 6.64 25.29
C LYS A 504 -10.53 5.66 24.12
N ASN A 505 -10.44 6.15 22.89
CA ASN A 505 -10.58 5.33 21.68
C ASN A 505 -9.24 4.82 21.12
N ASN A 506 -8.12 5.15 21.76
CA ASN A 506 -6.76 4.81 21.30
C ASN A 506 -6.49 5.23 19.84
N TYR A 507 -7.03 6.37 19.40
CA TYR A 507 -6.85 6.82 18.02
C TYR A 507 -5.41 7.20 17.71
N SER A 508 -4.64 7.70 18.70
CA SER A 508 -3.24 8.07 18.52
C SER A 508 -2.28 7.07 19.17
N SER A 509 -1.08 6.96 18.59
CA SER A 509 0.02 6.17 19.16
C SER A 509 0.57 6.77 20.46
N THR A 510 0.38 8.07 20.69
CA THR A 510 0.84 8.77 21.90
C THR A 510 -0.34 9.30 22.69
N PRO A 511 -0.38 9.12 24.02
CA PRO A 511 -1.43 9.68 24.85
C PRO A 511 -1.37 11.21 24.87
N PHE A 512 -2.54 11.81 25.00
CA PHE A 512 -2.74 13.25 25.07
C PHE A 512 -2.82 13.69 26.52
N ASP A 513 -2.22 14.85 26.81
CA ASP A 513 -2.36 15.53 28.10
C ASP A 513 -3.69 16.28 28.14
N GLU A 514 -4.60 15.87 29.02
CA GLU A 514 -5.92 16.52 29.19
C GLU A 514 -5.81 17.92 29.85
N THR A 515 -4.72 18.21 30.55
CA THR A 515 -4.54 19.42 31.36
C THR A 515 -3.81 20.53 30.61
N ARG A 516 -2.85 20.15 29.75
CA ARG A 516 -2.05 21.10 28.99
C ARG A 516 -2.53 21.15 27.54
N GLN A 517 -3.10 22.29 27.16
CA GLN A 517 -3.40 22.58 25.77
C GLN A 517 -2.10 22.55 24.95
N ALA A 518 -2.00 21.62 24.00
CA ALA A 518 -0.89 21.66 23.06
C ALA A 518 -1.08 22.84 22.09
N SER A 519 -0.01 23.61 21.89
CA SER A 519 -0.01 24.78 21.03
C SER A 519 -0.06 24.37 19.55
N GLY A 520 -0.83 25.09 18.72
CA GLY A 520 -0.65 25.06 17.26
C GLY A 520 -1.37 23.94 16.49
N PHE A 521 -2.60 23.56 16.86
CA PHE A 521 -3.38 22.57 16.07
C PHE A 521 -4.12 23.14 14.88
N ALA A 522 -4.12 24.46 14.69
CA ALA A 522 -4.75 25.01 13.51
C ALA A 522 -3.90 24.69 12.28
N ASN A 523 -4.48 24.02 11.30
CA ASN A 523 -3.83 23.49 10.11
C ASN A 523 -4.86 23.33 8.98
N GLU A 524 -4.52 22.58 7.93
CA GLU A 524 -5.36 22.30 6.77
C GLU A 524 -6.67 21.53 7.07
N PHE A 525 -6.84 20.95 8.27
CA PHE A 525 -8.06 20.22 8.69
C PHE A 525 -8.79 20.87 9.86
N ILE A 526 -8.11 21.66 10.68
CA ILE A 526 -8.63 22.13 11.97
C ILE A 526 -8.45 23.64 12.08
N TYR A 527 -9.48 24.32 12.57
CA TYR A 527 -9.37 25.72 12.99
C TYR A 527 -9.91 25.92 14.40
N LEU A 528 -9.56 27.07 14.98
CA LEU A 528 -10.07 27.49 16.28
C LEU A 528 -11.41 28.20 16.05
N SER A 529 -12.52 27.60 16.48
CA SER A 529 -13.88 28.13 16.30
C SER A 529 -14.37 28.96 17.49
N ASP A 530 -13.80 28.76 18.68
CA ASP A 530 -14.02 29.60 19.86
C ASP A 530 -12.81 29.56 20.81
N HIS A 531 -12.92 30.18 21.98
CA HIS A 531 -11.91 30.24 23.03
C HIS A 531 -11.55 28.84 23.53
N GLY A 532 -10.51 28.25 22.93
CA GLY A 532 -10.05 26.89 23.25
C GLY A 532 -10.88 25.77 22.61
N THR A 533 -11.82 26.12 21.73
CA THR A 533 -12.67 25.19 20.98
C THR A 533 -12.14 25.03 19.57
N TYR A 534 -11.91 23.78 19.17
CA TYR A 534 -11.41 23.43 17.85
C TYR A 534 -12.51 22.77 17.03
N ARG A 535 -12.52 23.04 15.73
CA ARG A 535 -13.52 22.51 14.79
C ARG A 535 -12.84 22.07 13.51
N ASN A 536 -13.39 21.01 12.91
CA ASN A 536 -12.93 20.52 11.63
C ASN A 536 -13.39 21.46 10.50
N LEU A 537 -12.52 21.70 9.52
CA LEU A 537 -12.78 22.57 8.38
C LEU A 537 -13.87 22.04 7.43
N ILE A 538 -14.17 20.73 7.44
CA ILE A 538 -15.31 20.19 6.68
C ILE A 538 -16.66 20.82 7.05
N PHE A 539 -16.74 21.45 8.23
CA PHE A 539 -17.95 22.16 8.70
C PHE A 539 -17.89 23.67 8.50
N LEU A 540 -16.81 24.20 7.91
CA LEU A 540 -16.69 25.59 7.53
C LEU A 540 -16.96 25.73 6.04
N ASP A 541 -18.15 26.24 5.71
CA ASP A 541 -18.49 26.62 4.34
C ASP A 541 -17.77 27.93 3.98
N ILE A 542 -16.54 27.80 3.49
CA ILE A 542 -15.70 28.95 3.16
C ILE A 542 -16.19 29.67 1.89
N GLU A 543 -16.86 28.95 0.99
CA GLU A 543 -17.40 29.48 -0.27
C GLU A 543 -18.53 30.48 -0.05
N LYS A 544 -19.22 30.39 1.10
CA LYS A 544 -20.22 31.39 1.52
C LYS A 544 -19.63 32.81 1.63
N PHE A 545 -18.32 32.94 1.88
CA PHE A 545 -17.71 34.24 2.18
C PHE A 545 -17.03 34.87 0.96
N ASN A 546 -17.33 36.15 0.70
CA ASN A 546 -16.62 36.94 -0.31
C ASN A 546 -15.25 37.40 0.24
N ILE A 547 -14.25 36.50 0.20
CA ILE A 547 -12.90 36.76 0.71
C ILE A 547 -12.28 38.04 0.12
N PRO A 548 -12.33 38.30 -1.20
CA PRO A 548 -11.84 39.56 -1.77
C PRO A 548 -12.45 40.81 -1.14
N GLU A 549 -13.76 40.83 -0.90
CA GLU A 549 -14.46 41.96 -0.30
C GLU A 549 -14.07 42.16 1.17
N ILE A 550 -13.99 41.07 1.94
CA ILE A 550 -13.54 41.10 3.35
C ILE A 550 -12.14 41.72 3.45
N MET A 551 -11.24 41.31 2.56
CA MET A 551 -9.86 41.80 2.54
C MET A 551 -9.77 43.26 2.09
N GLN A 552 -10.54 43.64 1.07
CA GLN A 552 -10.59 45.02 0.60
C GLN A 552 -11.07 45.97 1.70
N HIS A 553 -12.11 45.59 2.43
CA HIS A 553 -12.61 46.41 3.53
C HIS A 553 -11.60 46.54 4.67
N LEU A 554 -10.86 45.48 4.98
CA LEU A 554 -9.77 45.54 5.95
C LEU A 554 -8.67 46.53 5.51
N LEU A 555 -8.28 46.50 4.23
CA LEU A 555 -7.34 47.46 3.64
C LEU A 555 -7.88 48.90 3.66
N ASP A 556 -9.16 49.10 3.36
CA ASP A 556 -9.80 50.41 3.39
C ASP A 556 -9.91 50.94 4.83
N TYR A 557 -10.11 50.05 5.81
CA TYR A 557 -10.04 50.40 7.22
C TYR A 557 -8.64 50.89 7.62
N PHE A 558 -7.57 50.23 7.16
CA PHE A 558 -6.20 50.70 7.37
C PHE A 558 -5.99 52.11 6.79
N LYS A 559 -6.40 52.33 5.53
CA LYS A 559 -6.29 53.63 4.85
C LYS A 559 -7.07 54.73 5.57
N LYS A 560 -8.34 54.47 5.89
CA LYS A 560 -9.24 55.43 6.55
C LYS A 560 -8.72 55.87 7.91
N ASN A 561 -8.13 54.95 8.67
CA ASN A 561 -7.63 55.22 10.02
C ASN A 561 -6.13 55.58 10.04
N GLN A 562 -5.48 55.72 8.87
CA GLN A 562 -4.06 56.04 8.72
C GLN A 562 -3.16 55.19 9.63
N THR A 563 -3.45 53.89 9.71
CA THR A 563 -2.71 52.93 10.53
C THR A 563 -2.13 51.82 9.66
N THR A 564 -1.03 51.22 10.08
CA THR A 564 -0.38 50.08 9.42
C THR A 564 -0.51 48.79 10.23
N THR A 565 -1.05 48.86 11.46
CA THR A 565 -1.31 47.71 12.32
C THR A 565 -2.58 47.94 13.14
N LEU A 566 -3.32 46.87 13.41
CA LEU A 566 -4.51 46.90 14.25
C LEU A 566 -4.67 45.59 15.04
N HIS A 567 -5.51 45.65 16.07
CA HIS A 567 -5.96 44.45 16.79
C HIS A 567 -7.26 43.94 16.15
N LEU A 568 -7.28 42.70 15.66
CA LEU A 568 -8.38 42.17 14.86
C LEU A 568 -9.72 42.19 15.60
N HIS A 569 -9.71 41.97 16.92
CA HIS A 569 -10.95 42.04 17.71
C HIS A 569 -11.54 43.46 17.78
N ASP A 570 -10.70 44.49 17.86
CA ASP A 570 -11.17 45.89 17.87
C ASP A 570 -11.75 46.26 16.50
N TYR A 571 -11.08 45.84 15.42
CA TYR A 571 -11.61 45.94 14.06
C TYR A 571 -12.98 45.27 13.95
N TYR A 572 -13.08 43.98 14.30
CA TYR A 572 -14.33 43.22 14.23
C TYR A 572 -15.46 43.87 15.01
N TYR A 573 -15.19 44.39 16.21
CA TYR A 573 -16.20 45.06 17.02
C TYR A 573 -16.68 46.37 16.38
N LYS A 574 -15.77 47.18 15.85
CA LYS A 574 -16.09 48.46 15.20
C LYS A 574 -16.78 48.29 13.85
N THR A 575 -16.65 47.13 13.22
CA THR A 575 -17.22 46.84 11.90
C THR A 575 -18.33 45.79 11.95
N LYS A 576 -18.79 45.43 13.16
CA LYS A 576 -19.75 44.33 13.38
C LYS A 576 -21.06 44.49 12.59
N GLU A 577 -21.51 45.72 12.38
CA GLU A 577 -22.72 46.03 11.62
C GLU A 577 -22.57 45.79 10.11
N LEU A 578 -21.34 45.82 9.58
CA LEU A 578 -21.04 45.53 8.17
C LEU A 578 -20.92 44.02 7.88
N TYR A 579 -20.67 43.20 8.91
CA TYR A 579 -20.40 41.76 8.78
C TYR A 579 -21.22 40.92 9.76
N CYS A 580 -22.53 41.16 9.81
CA CYS A 580 -23.43 40.48 10.75
C CYS A 580 -23.45 38.94 10.59
N GLU A 581 -23.02 38.43 9.43
CA GLU A 581 -23.00 36.98 9.13
C GLU A 581 -21.67 36.27 9.43
N ILE A 582 -20.58 37.00 9.73
CA ILE A 582 -19.26 36.40 9.95
C ILE A 582 -18.93 36.42 11.44
N GLU A 583 -18.75 35.24 12.02
CA GLU A 583 -18.28 35.12 13.39
C GLU A 583 -16.80 35.52 13.51
N TYR A 584 -16.41 36.05 14.67
CA TYR A 584 -15.05 36.53 14.91
C TYR A 584 -13.96 35.50 14.59
N PHE A 585 -14.15 34.25 15.01
CA PHE A 585 -13.16 33.19 14.79
C PHE A 585 -13.07 32.73 13.34
N THR A 586 -14.18 32.79 12.62
CA THR A 586 -14.21 32.58 11.16
C THR A 586 -13.47 33.71 10.44
N LEU A 587 -13.73 34.98 10.77
CA LEU A 587 -12.99 36.12 10.23
C LEU A 587 -11.49 35.99 10.52
N ARG A 588 -11.13 35.58 11.73
CA ARG A 588 -9.75 35.33 12.15
C ARG A 588 -9.09 34.23 11.31
N HIS A 589 -9.80 33.13 11.03
CA HIS A 589 -9.30 32.07 10.16
C HIS A 589 -9.09 32.59 8.74
N ILE A 590 -10.09 33.26 8.15
CA ILE A 590 -10.02 33.82 6.79
C ILE A 590 -8.83 34.76 6.63
N ILE A 591 -8.63 35.70 7.57
CA ILE A 591 -7.51 36.65 7.51
C ILE A 591 -6.17 35.94 7.62
N ARG A 592 -6.07 34.91 8.47
CA ARG A 592 -4.84 34.17 8.64
C ARG A 592 -4.44 33.35 7.41
N GLU A 593 -5.40 32.69 6.76
CA GLU A 593 -5.11 31.84 5.59
C GLU A 593 -5.00 32.64 4.27
N HIS A 594 -5.74 33.74 4.12
CA HIS A 594 -5.86 34.47 2.83
C HIS A 594 -5.33 35.91 2.85
N GLY A 595 -4.85 36.40 3.99
CA GLY A 595 -4.36 37.77 4.14
C GLY A 595 -3.02 37.99 3.46
N GLU A 596 -2.10 37.02 3.57
CA GLU A 596 -0.70 37.18 3.14
C GLU A 596 -0.59 37.47 1.64
N GLU A 597 -1.38 36.78 0.82
CA GLU A 597 -1.48 37.00 -0.64
C GLU A 597 -1.93 38.42 -1.02
N ARG A 598 -2.50 39.17 -0.07
CA ARG A 598 -3.04 40.52 -0.25
C ARG A 598 -2.28 41.57 0.57
N GLY A 599 -1.09 41.24 1.05
CA GLY A 599 -0.24 42.14 1.84
C GLY A 599 -0.78 42.42 3.25
N VAL A 600 -1.59 41.50 3.80
CA VAL A 600 -2.12 41.57 5.17
C VAL A 600 -1.56 40.41 5.99
N TYR A 601 -0.78 40.72 7.02
CA TYR A 601 -0.05 39.73 7.80
C TYR A 601 -0.70 39.55 9.17
N PHE A 602 -0.92 38.28 9.57
CA PHE A 602 -1.42 37.94 10.89
C PHE A 602 -0.25 37.68 11.85
N ASN A 603 0.20 38.71 12.54
CA ASN A 603 1.35 38.65 13.45
C ASN A 603 0.88 38.33 14.87
N GLY A 604 0.69 37.04 15.18
CA GLY A 604 0.14 36.62 16.47
C GLY A 604 0.51 35.21 16.92
N LYS A 605 1.23 35.09 18.05
CA LYS A 605 1.20 33.87 18.89
C LYS A 605 -0.06 33.88 19.76
N SER A 606 -0.55 32.70 20.15
CA SER A 606 -1.79 32.47 20.92
C SER A 606 -2.05 33.59 21.95
N GLY A 607 -3.02 34.48 21.66
CA GLY A 607 -3.43 35.58 22.54
C GLY A 607 -3.25 37.01 22.00
N THR A 608 -2.46 37.20 20.93
CA THR A 608 -2.27 38.52 20.29
C THR A 608 -2.80 38.43 18.86
N ASP A 609 -4.00 38.95 18.59
CA ASP A 609 -4.61 38.89 17.25
C ASP A 609 -4.27 40.17 16.47
N SER A 610 -2.98 40.48 16.35
CA SER A 610 -2.51 41.64 15.60
C SER A 610 -2.49 41.34 14.11
N VAL A 611 -2.94 42.32 13.32
CA VAL A 611 -2.94 42.27 11.86
C VAL A 611 -2.24 43.51 11.34
N SER A 612 -1.30 43.36 10.42
CA SER A 612 -0.45 44.44 9.90
C SER A 612 -0.35 44.42 8.37
N LEU A 613 0.03 45.56 7.79
CA LEU A 613 0.41 45.67 6.38
C LEU A 613 1.89 45.38 6.13
N ASP A 614 2.66 45.19 7.20
CA ASP A 614 4.08 44.93 7.16
C ASP A 614 4.38 43.68 8.02
N PRO A 615 5.10 42.68 7.47
CA PRO A 615 5.38 41.43 8.14
C PRO A 615 6.26 41.59 9.40
N GLU A 616 7.04 42.65 9.54
CA GLU A 616 8.01 42.82 10.64
C GLU A 616 7.49 43.63 11.85
N VAL A 617 6.21 44.07 11.83
CA VAL A 617 5.71 45.03 12.81
C VAL A 617 5.49 44.44 14.21
N THR A 618 5.77 45.29 15.21
CA THR A 618 5.57 45.09 16.64
C THR A 618 4.11 44.78 17.01
N LEU A 619 3.97 43.80 17.91
CA LEU A 619 2.70 43.29 18.42
C LEU A 619 1.92 44.39 19.18
N ILE A 620 0.65 44.63 18.82
CA ILE A 620 -0.23 45.50 19.60
C ILE A 620 -0.80 44.69 20.76
N SER A 621 -0.43 45.05 22.00
CA SER A 621 -0.92 44.37 23.19
C SER A 621 -2.34 44.82 23.56
N GLN A 622 -3.06 44.01 24.36
CA GLN A 622 -4.35 44.42 24.95
C GLN A 622 -4.23 45.70 25.80
N SER A 623 -3.05 45.94 26.40
CA SER A 623 -2.78 47.16 27.16
C SER A 623 -2.76 48.40 26.26
N ASP A 624 -2.21 48.28 25.05
CA ASP A 624 -2.17 49.38 24.08
C ASP A 624 -3.55 49.66 23.49
N VAL A 625 -4.39 48.63 23.31
CA VAL A 625 -5.81 48.79 22.92
C VAL A 625 -6.56 49.65 23.95
N ILE A 626 -6.40 49.36 25.25
CA ILE A 626 -7.06 50.13 26.32
C ILE A 626 -6.61 51.59 26.29
N ILE A 627 -5.31 51.85 26.19
CA ILE A 627 -4.77 53.23 26.16
C ILE A 627 -5.27 53.99 24.93
N LYS A 628 -5.26 53.35 23.75
CA LYS A 628 -5.79 53.95 22.52
C LYS A 628 -7.26 54.34 22.67
N VAL A 629 -8.09 53.42 23.14
CA VAL A 629 -9.53 53.65 23.37
C VAL A 629 -9.76 54.81 24.35
N LEU A 630 -8.99 54.87 25.45
CA LEU A 630 -9.12 55.94 26.43
C LEU A 630 -8.68 57.30 25.89
N ASN A 631 -7.66 57.34 25.01
CA ASN A 631 -7.23 58.57 24.34
C ASN A 631 -8.28 59.06 23.34
N GLU A 632 -8.87 58.16 22.54
CA GLU A 632 -9.92 58.46 21.56
C GLU A 632 -11.26 58.90 22.20
N SER A 633 -11.60 58.37 23.37
CA SER A 633 -12.85 58.71 24.07
C SER A 633 -12.92 60.19 24.44
N LYS A 634 -14.09 60.84 24.40
CA LYS A 634 -14.24 62.22 24.91
C LYS A 634 -14.33 62.30 26.44
N VAL A 635 -14.75 61.20 27.08
CA VAL A 635 -15.01 61.12 28.53
C VAL A 635 -14.24 59.96 29.17
N ALA A 636 -14.13 59.95 30.50
CA ALA A 636 -13.59 58.81 31.23
C ALA A 636 -14.52 57.59 31.08
N MET A 637 -13.96 56.38 31.01
CA MET A 637 -14.70 55.16 30.73
C MET A 637 -14.76 54.24 31.95
N THR A 638 -15.88 53.55 32.09
CA THR A 638 -16.09 52.51 33.11
C THR A 638 -15.34 51.23 32.77
N LYS A 639 -15.13 50.38 33.79
CA LYS A 639 -14.57 49.04 33.60
C LYS A 639 -15.38 48.19 32.60
N GLN A 640 -16.71 48.35 32.58
CA GLN A 640 -17.57 47.60 31.66
C GLN A 640 -17.34 48.03 30.21
N GLU A 641 -17.34 49.34 29.95
CA GLU A 641 -17.09 49.88 28.61
C GLU A 641 -15.69 49.51 28.10
N ILE A 642 -14.69 49.43 29.00
CA ILE A 642 -13.34 48.95 28.66
C ILE A 642 -13.35 47.44 28.38
N ALA A 643 -14.05 46.65 29.20
CA ALA A 643 -14.13 45.19 29.01
C ALA A 643 -14.75 44.83 27.66
N GLU A 644 -15.76 45.57 27.20
CA GLU A 644 -16.41 45.37 25.89
C GLU A 644 -15.46 45.56 24.70
N ARG A 645 -14.35 46.29 24.88
CA ARG A 645 -13.31 46.47 23.86
C ARG A 645 -12.25 45.37 23.86
N LEU A 646 -12.20 44.55 24.91
CA LEU A 646 -11.26 43.43 25.03
C LEU A 646 -11.86 42.16 24.44
N ARG A 647 -11.01 41.32 23.82
CA ARG A 647 -11.42 40.01 23.25
C ARG A 647 -12.24 39.15 24.21
N SER A 648 -11.83 39.09 25.47
CA SER A 648 -12.49 38.27 26.49
C SER A 648 -13.86 38.77 26.92
N LYS A 649 -14.19 40.06 26.67
CA LYS A 649 -15.35 40.77 27.24
C LYS A 649 -15.50 40.64 28.76
N SER A 650 -14.43 40.21 29.44
CA SER A 650 -14.45 39.85 30.86
C SER A 650 -14.07 41.03 31.73
N LYS A 651 -14.93 41.34 32.70
CA LYS A 651 -14.63 42.33 33.75
C LYS A 651 -13.38 41.96 34.55
N ALA A 652 -13.14 40.67 34.78
CA ALA A 652 -11.97 40.19 35.52
C ALA A 652 -10.68 40.46 34.73
N HIS A 653 -10.71 40.17 33.42
CA HIS A 653 -9.56 40.42 32.54
C HIS A 653 -9.29 41.91 32.34
N ALA A 654 -10.35 42.72 32.19
CA ALA A 654 -10.22 44.18 32.21
C ALA A 654 -9.62 44.69 33.53
N THR A 655 -10.00 44.10 34.67
CA THR A 655 -9.43 44.48 35.98
C THR A 655 -7.93 44.21 36.05
N PHE A 656 -7.47 43.08 35.52
CA PHE A 656 -6.05 42.74 35.47
C PHE A 656 -5.26 43.81 34.72
N TYR A 657 -5.68 44.17 33.49
CA TYR A 657 -4.98 45.18 32.70
C TYR A 657 -5.10 46.59 33.28
N LEU A 658 -6.25 46.96 33.85
CA LEU A 658 -6.41 48.25 34.53
C LEU A 658 -5.44 48.38 35.70
N ASN A 659 -5.31 47.34 36.53
CA ASN A 659 -4.37 47.35 37.66
C ASN A 659 -2.93 47.50 37.18
N LYS A 660 -2.52 46.71 36.17
CA LYS A 660 -1.19 46.79 35.56
C LYS A 660 -0.91 48.19 35.00
N LEU A 661 -1.82 48.75 34.20
CA LEU A 661 -1.65 50.08 33.59
C LEU A 661 -1.64 51.21 34.64
N MET A 662 -2.39 51.05 35.75
CA MET A 662 -2.32 51.98 36.87
C MET A 662 -0.98 51.87 37.63
N GLU A 663 -0.41 50.67 37.76
CA GLU A 663 0.94 50.44 38.32
C GLU A 663 2.03 51.07 37.47
N GLU A 664 1.92 50.96 36.15
CA GLU A 664 2.81 51.60 35.18
C GLU A 664 2.61 53.12 35.06
N GLY A 665 1.59 53.69 35.72
CA GLY A 665 1.28 55.12 35.65
C GLY A 665 0.67 55.59 34.32
N ARG A 666 0.39 54.68 33.38
CA ARG A 666 -0.20 54.98 32.05
C ARG A 666 -1.70 55.22 32.09
N LEU A 667 -2.34 54.92 33.23
CA LEU A 667 -3.78 55.02 33.41
C LEU A 667 -4.10 55.47 34.84
N VAL A 668 -5.12 56.31 34.99
CA VAL A 668 -5.57 56.82 36.28
C VAL A 668 -7.07 56.62 36.48
N ARG A 669 -7.46 56.46 37.74
CA ARG A 669 -8.86 56.42 38.17
C ARG A 669 -9.24 57.81 38.65
N VAL A 670 -10.22 58.42 38.01
CA VAL A 670 -10.66 59.80 38.32
C VAL A 670 -11.93 59.85 39.17
N ASP A 671 -12.65 58.73 39.27
CA ASP A 671 -13.81 58.56 40.14
C ASP A 671 -14.02 57.08 40.53
N GLN A 672 -15.07 56.75 41.27
CA GLN A 672 -15.31 55.40 41.77
C GLN A 672 -15.38 54.34 40.67
N LEU A 673 -15.86 54.64 39.47
CA LEU A 673 -16.02 53.59 38.45
C LEU A 673 -15.33 53.88 37.11
N VAL A 674 -14.71 55.05 36.95
CA VAL A 674 -14.21 55.52 35.66
C VAL A 674 -12.71 55.78 35.64
N TYR A 675 -12.13 55.56 34.46
CA TYR A 675 -10.70 55.57 34.19
C TYR A 675 -10.38 56.42 32.96
N THR A 676 -9.21 57.04 32.93
CA THR A 676 -8.68 57.77 31.77
C THR A 676 -7.15 57.85 31.81
N THR A 677 -6.52 58.50 30.84
CA THR A 677 -5.07 58.70 30.80
C THR A 677 -4.65 59.92 31.64
N PRO A 678 -3.44 59.91 32.24
CA PRO A 678 -2.95 61.04 33.05
C PRO A 678 -3.02 62.38 32.32
N GLU A 679 -2.65 62.40 31.04
CA GLU A 679 -2.63 63.61 30.21
C GLU A 679 -4.01 64.25 30.11
N LYS A 680 -5.06 63.43 30.08
CA LYS A 680 -6.44 63.90 30.03
C LYS A 680 -6.99 64.23 31.41
N ALA A 681 -6.69 63.41 32.41
CA ALA A 681 -7.18 63.60 33.78
C ALA A 681 -6.71 64.93 34.38
N PHE A 682 -5.47 65.33 34.10
CA PHE A 682 -4.84 66.50 34.73
C PHE A 682 -4.79 67.73 33.82
N LYS A 683 -5.30 67.64 32.57
CA LYS A 683 -5.19 68.71 31.55
C LYS A 683 -5.69 70.08 32.04
N SER A 684 -6.78 70.10 32.81
CA SER A 684 -7.45 71.31 33.29
C SER A 684 -7.18 71.62 34.77
N MET A 685 -6.27 70.89 35.42
CA MET A 685 -5.97 71.02 36.84
C MET A 685 -4.65 71.77 37.04
N ASP A 686 -4.63 72.74 37.96
CA ASP A 686 -3.36 73.30 38.45
C ASP A 686 -2.71 72.30 39.41
N THR A 687 -1.98 71.35 38.81
CA THR A 687 -1.30 70.29 39.55
C THR A 687 -0.21 70.81 40.51
N LYS A 688 0.28 72.04 40.33
CA LYS A 688 1.27 72.63 41.25
C LYS A 688 0.59 73.12 42.52
N ALA A 689 -0.45 73.93 42.38
CA ALA A 689 -1.23 74.42 43.52
C ALA A 689 -1.82 73.27 44.34
N VAL A 690 -2.40 72.27 43.67
CA VAL A 690 -2.93 71.06 44.33
C VAL A 690 -1.85 70.31 45.13
N MET A 691 -0.66 70.12 44.53
CA MET A 691 0.41 69.39 45.21
C MET A 691 1.00 70.17 46.40
N MET A 692 0.99 71.51 46.38
CA MET A 692 1.42 72.32 47.53
C MET A 692 0.53 72.04 48.74
N VAL A 693 -0.79 72.13 48.58
CA VAL A 693 -1.76 71.84 49.67
C VAL A 693 -1.59 70.41 50.18
N ILE A 694 -1.43 69.43 49.29
CA ILE A 694 -1.20 68.03 49.71
C ILE A 694 0.12 67.87 50.48
N GLN A 695 1.18 68.55 50.07
CA GLN A 695 2.45 68.53 50.79
C GLN A 695 2.32 69.18 52.18
N ASP A 696 1.55 70.26 52.30
CA ASP A 696 1.28 70.91 53.58
C ASP A 696 0.50 70.02 54.55
N ILE A 697 -0.53 69.31 54.05
CA ILE A 697 -1.24 68.26 54.81
C ILE A 697 -0.24 67.20 55.32
N MET A 698 0.61 66.70 54.42
CA MET A 698 1.59 65.66 54.75
C MET A 698 2.76 66.17 55.61
N ASN A 699 3.04 67.47 55.63
CA ASN A 699 4.03 68.12 56.51
C ASN A 699 3.48 68.35 57.92
N THR A 700 2.19 68.59 58.03
CA THR A 700 1.51 68.82 59.31
C THR A 700 1.17 67.52 60.04
N SER A 701 1.06 66.40 59.32
CA SER A 701 0.76 65.08 59.87
C SER A 701 2.01 64.19 60.01
N SER A 702 2.19 63.59 61.19
CA SER A 702 3.14 62.50 61.43
C SER A 702 2.51 61.10 61.29
N THR A 703 1.18 61.04 61.16
CA THR A 703 0.39 59.81 61.00
C THR A 703 0.08 59.52 59.53
N ILE A 704 -0.42 58.31 59.26
CA ILE A 704 -0.92 57.91 57.94
C ILE A 704 -2.13 58.78 57.57
N VAL A 705 -2.25 59.19 56.31
CA VAL A 705 -3.34 60.04 55.79
C VAL A 705 -4.16 59.29 54.76
N GLU A 706 -5.49 59.33 54.85
CA GLU A 706 -6.38 58.76 53.82
C GLU A 706 -6.68 59.80 52.72
N ALA A 707 -6.78 59.34 51.48
CA ALA A 707 -6.94 60.18 50.29
C ALA A 707 -8.11 61.19 50.35
N ASP A 708 -9.17 60.90 51.10
CA ASP A 708 -10.31 61.80 51.26
C ASP A 708 -9.97 63.05 52.05
N VAL A 709 -8.93 63.01 52.89
CA VAL A 709 -8.37 64.20 53.54
C VAL A 709 -7.81 65.14 52.46
N PHE A 710 -7.09 64.62 51.47
CA PHE A 710 -6.65 65.44 50.34
C PHE A 710 -7.84 66.06 49.63
N ARG A 711 -8.91 65.28 49.39
CA ARG A 711 -10.14 65.82 48.77
C ARG A 711 -10.72 66.98 49.58
N GLU A 712 -10.94 66.80 50.87
CA GLU A 712 -11.60 67.79 51.73
C GLU A 712 -10.82 69.11 51.76
N TYR A 713 -9.52 69.05 52.04
CA TYR A 713 -8.69 70.25 52.20
C TYR A 713 -8.36 70.91 50.87
N VAL A 714 -8.00 70.15 49.83
CA VAL A 714 -7.69 70.73 48.51
C VAL A 714 -8.93 71.35 47.89
N ASN A 715 -10.09 70.71 47.97
CA ASN A 715 -11.34 71.28 47.45
C ASN A 715 -11.71 72.56 48.18
N LEU A 716 -11.53 72.60 49.51
CA LEU A 716 -11.82 73.77 50.33
C LEU A 716 -10.88 74.95 50.00
N GLU A 717 -9.57 74.70 49.97
CA GLU A 717 -8.56 75.75 49.83
C GLU A 717 -8.49 76.32 48.41
N LEU A 718 -8.66 75.47 47.39
CA LEU A 718 -8.54 75.85 45.99
C LEU A 718 -9.91 76.05 45.29
N ASN A 719 -11.01 75.95 46.03
CA ASN A 719 -12.39 76.01 45.50
C ASN A 719 -12.63 75.02 44.34
N LEU A 720 -12.21 73.76 44.55
CA LEU A 720 -12.34 72.67 43.58
C LEU A 720 -13.43 71.67 44.02
N SER A 721 -13.79 70.75 43.13
CA SER A 721 -14.86 69.77 43.39
C SER A 721 -14.52 68.34 42.93
N TYR A 722 -13.23 68.01 42.87
CA TYR A 722 -12.82 66.69 42.38
C TYR A 722 -12.98 65.58 43.42
N SER A 723 -13.01 64.32 42.95
CA SER A 723 -13.07 63.14 43.81
C SER A 723 -11.72 62.83 44.47
N LYS A 724 -11.72 62.08 45.58
CA LYS A 724 -10.47 61.63 46.21
C LYS A 724 -9.58 60.78 45.31
N TYR A 725 -10.17 60.12 44.30
CA TYR A 725 -9.43 59.27 43.38
C TYR A 725 -8.50 60.08 42.48
N ILE A 726 -8.90 61.30 42.08
CA ILE A 726 -8.06 62.17 41.25
C ILE A 726 -6.81 62.62 42.02
N TYR A 727 -6.97 62.99 43.29
CA TYR A 727 -5.88 63.47 44.13
C TYR A 727 -4.94 62.32 44.48
N ALA A 728 -5.49 61.17 44.85
CA ALA A 728 -4.70 59.95 45.05
C ALA A 728 -3.91 59.55 43.79
N ALA A 729 -4.51 59.70 42.60
CA ALA A 729 -3.84 59.42 41.33
C ALA A 729 -2.71 60.41 41.05
N LEU A 730 -2.92 61.71 41.31
CA LEU A 730 -1.88 62.74 41.14
C LEU A 730 -0.70 62.52 42.09
N VAL A 731 -0.95 62.21 43.37
CA VAL A 731 0.12 61.90 44.32
C VAL A 731 0.88 60.64 43.88
N ARG A 732 0.16 59.64 43.37
CA ARG A 732 0.76 58.40 42.88
C ARG A 732 1.77 58.64 41.75
N THR A 733 1.50 59.55 40.82
CA THR A 733 2.44 59.80 39.71
C THR A 733 3.77 60.41 40.19
N LYS A 734 3.80 61.01 41.38
CA LYS A 734 4.99 61.64 41.98
C LYS A 734 5.50 60.92 43.23
N ILE A 735 4.91 59.78 43.60
CA ILE A 735 5.10 59.19 44.94
C ILE A 735 6.55 58.76 45.21
N ASN A 736 7.22 58.25 44.16
CA ASN A 736 8.62 57.84 44.24
C ASN A 736 9.54 59.06 44.39
N GLU A 737 9.25 60.15 43.67
CA GLU A 737 10.00 61.42 43.78
C GLU A 737 9.86 62.04 45.17
N LEU A 738 8.69 61.88 45.79
CA LEU A 738 8.39 62.38 47.13
C LEU A 738 8.94 61.49 48.25
N GLY A 739 9.37 60.26 47.94
CA GLY A 739 9.81 59.28 48.94
C GLY A 739 8.69 58.83 49.88
N TRP A 740 7.43 58.85 49.43
CA TRP A 740 6.27 58.47 50.25
C TRP A 740 5.86 57.01 50.03
N TYR A 741 5.16 56.45 51.00
CA TYR A 741 4.59 55.11 50.98
C TYR A 741 3.08 55.17 50.75
N ARG A 742 2.54 54.16 50.07
CA ARG A 742 1.11 54.03 49.81
C ARG A 742 0.63 52.58 49.86
N ASN A 743 -0.48 52.35 50.56
CA ASN A 743 -1.26 51.11 50.50
C ASN A 743 -2.74 51.44 50.29
N GLY A 744 -3.30 51.11 49.13
CA GLY A 744 -4.69 51.43 48.80
C GLY A 744 -4.93 52.95 48.70
N SER A 745 -5.78 53.50 49.57
CA SER A 745 -6.03 54.95 49.70
C SER A 745 -5.25 55.61 50.83
N LEU A 746 -4.34 54.88 51.49
CA LEU A 746 -3.52 55.37 52.60
C LEU A 746 -2.16 55.86 52.08
N PHE A 747 -1.72 57.01 52.58
CA PHE A 747 -0.46 57.66 52.24
C PHE A 747 0.33 58.00 53.51
N SER A 748 1.65 57.89 53.47
CA SER A 748 2.50 58.18 54.62
C SER A 748 3.93 58.50 54.17
N LYS A 749 4.67 59.27 54.95
CA LYS A 749 6.13 59.44 54.77
C LYS A 749 6.93 58.23 55.26
N ASN A 750 6.32 57.40 56.10
CA ASN A 750 6.90 56.17 56.66
C ASN A 750 6.16 54.93 56.15
N SER A 751 6.79 53.76 56.26
CA SER A 751 6.19 52.48 55.86
C SER A 751 4.80 52.27 56.50
N ILE A 752 3.83 51.84 55.70
CA ILE A 752 2.45 51.61 56.17
C ILE A 752 2.30 50.14 56.56
N PRO A 753 1.99 49.81 57.84
CA PRO A 753 1.88 48.42 58.31
C PRO A 753 0.56 47.73 57.89
N TYR A 754 -0.39 48.49 57.36
CA TYR A 754 -1.72 48.00 56.97
C TYR A 754 -1.85 47.88 55.45
N LYS A 755 -2.48 46.81 54.96
CA LYS A 755 -2.68 46.59 53.52
C LYS A 755 -3.76 47.49 52.91
N SER A 756 -4.72 47.94 53.72
CA SER A 756 -5.86 48.78 53.31
C SER A 756 -6.59 49.35 54.53
N LEU A 757 -7.53 50.27 54.30
CA LEU A 757 -8.44 50.76 55.35
C LEU A 757 -9.29 49.62 55.96
N ALA A 758 -9.69 48.62 55.16
CA ALA A 758 -10.38 47.43 55.65
C ALA A 758 -9.52 46.58 56.60
N ASP A 759 -8.23 46.47 56.28
CA ASP A 759 -7.26 45.74 57.10
C ASP A 759 -6.96 46.48 58.41
N LEU A 760 -6.86 47.81 58.34
CA LEU A 760 -6.79 48.69 59.52
C LEU A 760 -7.97 48.45 60.46
N CYS A 761 -9.21 48.52 59.94
CA CYS A 761 -10.41 48.26 60.76
C CYS A 761 -10.39 46.86 61.37
N ARG A 762 -9.96 45.84 60.61
CA ARG A 762 -9.86 44.45 61.12
C ARG A 762 -8.88 44.32 62.27
N GLN A 763 -7.73 45.01 62.20
CA GLN A 763 -6.67 44.88 63.19
C GLN A 763 -6.92 45.73 64.44
N LEU A 764 -7.60 46.87 64.32
CA LEU A 764 -7.73 47.84 65.41
C LEU A 764 -9.13 47.91 66.05
N CYS A 765 -10.21 47.64 65.29
CA CYS A 765 -11.56 47.82 65.82
C CYS A 765 -12.04 46.60 66.63
N ASN A 766 -12.84 46.86 67.67
CA ASN A 766 -13.43 45.84 68.54
C ASN A 766 -14.96 45.89 68.52
N ARG A 767 -15.59 44.73 68.27
CA ARG A 767 -17.06 44.59 68.14
C ARG A 767 -17.79 44.93 69.45
N THR A 768 -17.15 44.77 70.60
CA THR A 768 -17.76 45.09 71.90
C THR A 768 -17.81 46.60 72.17
N LEU A 769 -17.11 47.41 71.37
CA LEU A 769 -17.08 48.87 71.52
C LEU A 769 -18.14 49.56 70.64
N PRO A 770 -18.72 50.68 71.11
CA PRO A 770 -19.57 51.54 70.29
C PRO A 770 -18.77 52.15 69.12
N ASN A 771 -19.48 52.62 68.09
CA ASN A 771 -18.84 53.20 66.88
C ASN A 771 -17.93 54.38 67.23
N ASP A 772 -18.36 55.26 68.13
CA ASP A 772 -17.58 56.45 68.51
C ASP A 772 -16.23 56.08 69.11
N LYS A 773 -16.18 55.00 69.92
CA LYS A 773 -14.92 54.50 70.49
C LYS A 773 -14.02 53.83 69.46
N ASN A 774 -14.60 53.10 68.52
CA ASN A 774 -13.82 52.56 67.39
C ASN A 774 -13.33 53.68 66.44
N ALA A 775 -14.12 54.75 66.27
CA ALA A 775 -13.72 55.91 65.48
C ALA A 775 -12.54 56.64 66.12
N GLU A 776 -12.56 56.85 67.44
CA GLU A 776 -11.42 57.40 68.20
C GLU A 776 -10.15 56.56 67.99
N ILE A 777 -10.25 55.23 68.07
CA ILE A 777 -9.11 54.31 67.84
C ILE A 777 -8.56 54.44 66.42
N LEU A 778 -9.43 54.49 65.41
CA LEU A 778 -8.99 54.63 64.02
C LEU A 778 -8.31 55.99 63.77
N GLN A 779 -8.86 57.07 64.32
CA GLN A 779 -8.33 58.43 64.17
C GLN A 779 -6.98 58.63 64.86
N GLN A 780 -6.65 57.84 65.89
CA GLN A 780 -5.30 57.82 66.48
C GLN A 780 -4.25 57.20 65.55
N ALA A 781 -4.65 56.26 64.69
CA ALA A 781 -3.74 55.53 63.81
C ALA A 781 -3.63 56.16 62.41
N VAL A 782 -4.73 56.75 61.91
CA VAL A 782 -4.85 57.29 60.56
C VAL A 782 -5.71 58.55 60.58
N TRP A 783 -5.25 59.60 59.90
CA TRP A 783 -6.06 60.78 59.64
C TRP A 783 -7.14 60.46 58.59
N LEU A 784 -8.38 60.44 59.06
CA LEU A 784 -9.59 60.13 58.29
C LEU A 784 -10.57 61.30 58.38
N THR A 785 -11.33 61.52 57.30
CA THR A 785 -12.51 62.39 57.35
C THR A 785 -13.64 61.68 58.12
N ARG A 786 -14.60 62.45 58.62
CA ARG A 786 -15.76 61.89 59.36
C ARG A 786 -16.53 60.88 58.50
N ALA A 787 -16.81 61.23 57.25
CA ALA A 787 -17.54 60.38 56.32
C ALA A 787 -16.82 59.04 56.07
N VAL A 788 -15.51 59.06 55.81
CA VAL A 788 -14.74 57.83 55.60
C VAL A 788 -14.69 56.96 56.86
N THR A 789 -14.64 57.58 58.04
CA THR A 789 -14.64 56.85 59.33
C THR A 789 -15.96 56.12 59.54
N GLU A 790 -17.09 56.81 59.32
CA GLU A 790 -18.44 56.25 59.45
C GLU A 790 -18.66 55.08 58.45
N ASP A 791 -18.31 55.30 57.18
CA ASP A 791 -18.43 54.28 56.12
C ASP A 791 -17.57 53.04 56.40
N ALA A 792 -16.32 53.24 56.83
CA ALA A 792 -15.40 52.15 57.10
C ALA A 792 -15.87 51.27 58.28
N LEU A 793 -16.41 51.89 59.33
CA LEU A 793 -16.97 51.16 60.48
C LEU A 793 -18.26 50.43 60.13
N GLN A 794 -19.15 51.06 59.35
CA GLN A 794 -20.38 50.43 58.89
C GLN A 794 -20.08 49.20 58.03
N TRP A 795 -19.16 49.33 57.07
CA TRP A 795 -18.77 48.24 56.19
C TRP A 795 -18.04 47.12 56.94
N TRP A 796 -17.12 47.45 57.86
CA TRP A 796 -16.46 46.47 58.71
C TRP A 796 -17.45 45.66 59.55
N LYS A 797 -18.41 46.33 60.21
CA LYS A 797 -19.47 45.63 60.98
C LYS A 797 -20.37 44.77 60.08
N TRP A 798 -20.67 45.22 58.87
CA TRP A 798 -21.45 44.46 57.91
C TRP A 798 -20.72 43.18 57.45
N GLN A 799 -19.42 43.26 57.14
CA GLN A 799 -18.60 42.10 56.76
C GLN A 799 -18.51 41.05 57.88
N GLN A 800 -18.36 41.49 59.14
CA GLN A 800 -18.28 40.59 60.29
C GLN A 800 -19.62 39.90 60.60
N LYS A 801 -20.76 40.39 60.10
CA LYS A 801 -22.07 39.73 60.22
C LYS A 801 -22.33 38.67 59.14
N HIS A 802 -21.62 38.72 58.01
CA HIS A 802 -21.87 37.87 56.84
C HIS A 802 -20.75 36.86 56.57
N ASN A 803 -19.62 36.95 57.30
CA ASN A 803 -18.50 36.00 57.25
C ASN A 803 -18.38 35.16 58.55
N SER A 804 -19.41 35.18 59.40
CA SER A 804 -19.51 34.41 60.65
C SER A 804 -20.54 33.30 60.55
#